data_AF-A0A8I3AYH7-F1
#
_entry.id   AF-A0A8I3AYH7-F1
#
_cell.length_a   1.000
_cell.length_b   1.000
_cell.length_c   1.000
_cell.angle_alpha   90.00
_cell.angle_beta   90.00
_cell.angle_gamma   90.00
#
_symmetry.space_group_name_H-M   'P 1'
#
loop_
_entity.id
_entity.type
_entity.pdbx_description
1 polymer ?
#
loop_
_entity_poly.entity_id
_entity_poly.type
_entity_poly.pdbx_seq_one_letter_code
_entity_poly.pdbx_strand_id
1 'polypeptide(L)'
;MATLLTAFNDFPEDVRLLKEPSTAIGSGTVLSTDVVIVGGDNAGLIQAARLKALNVDFVVIEKNPQTGDNWAKRYDYMRFHIGKNYCQMPYLPYPEEAEYELPRDELQRHIQRFAREFDLGPRVLNNSKVKATSFDENAQVWKLDLIVEGAQKSITCRALIIATGSGFSTPFIPDVADRGAFKGPSLHSSSFRSGKELLQHGAKSVIIIGSANSAFDVLEDCHNAGLTVQMIQRSPTYVIPMRYYAHPQGLGIFDVVSTEVADATINMGPVAIGGQLPGLVHAALAAEEPDRYSELNDAGFKAVDSTKADLIDHLHSRAGGFVVDMGTGGVDLIVSGTAKVRSGVTPVSYTSSGLRLSDGTLMEGDSLVWCTGFETDTRKELGAILGEGADAVASKMDAMLGVDGEGGAGQHRWYSNVVGLQVKGWLEGILPDAYRDTLERSYQANKPNILVMRLSATIPLAVLACAKAALAAEDIAKGDTPIDIHEDLAAVPIESLFEVHEVIVTLTEEFKPSPRYEAEHKALLKRMSKSHGKWDTTHPRARLLDALHGYVRYRERQTAELDKWRRMYKNTSSSQKKVLEHAVGYTKKMDTIASLIEQNHVLCQQIVDGALEFYGVERDEMTRYIEAKEKENKAAERVSVSQALKHYVRDWTVSGLRERDAAFPCIIQSLEQYFPDRSQGDVKVLLPGAGVGRLGHEVAALGGFEVTTNEWSMYMNLAYRFLEKHPRVGSNNVHPFIDGWSHHASTADMFRGVAFPDRPVNASAVVLVEGDFTTAFKGQNGHFDALVTHFFIDTARNLMSYFETIHGLLRKGGIWVNLGPLLYGTGPYVQLSLDEIIAVVNAMGFEFVDAPESCGELTFADEKVRGREAVYGFNERALVKNAYNAQSWVMRKK
;
A
#
# COMPACT_ATOMS: atom_id res chain seq x y z
N MET A 1 -1.49 -11.39 14.22
CA MET A 1 -1.98 -12.70 13.76
C MET A 1 -2.07 -12.69 12.24
N ALA A 2 -1.81 -13.81 11.58
CA ALA A 2 -2.17 -14.06 10.19
C ALA A 2 -2.94 -15.38 10.12
N THR A 3 -3.96 -15.47 9.27
CA THR A 3 -4.83 -16.65 9.13
C THR A 3 -4.59 -17.29 7.77
N LEU A 4 -4.03 -18.50 7.74
CA LEU A 4 -3.72 -19.20 6.50
C LEU A 4 -4.77 -20.28 6.17
N LEU A 5 -5.24 -20.27 4.93
CA LEU A 5 -5.96 -21.37 4.32
C LEU A 5 -4.94 -22.41 3.84
N THR A 6 -4.65 -23.41 4.68
CA THR A 6 -3.67 -24.48 4.38
C THR A 6 -4.30 -25.73 3.78
N ALA A 7 -5.55 -26.05 4.15
CA ALA A 7 -6.36 -27.15 3.62
C ALA A 7 -7.85 -26.97 3.99
N PHE A 8 -8.74 -27.78 3.40
CA PHE A 8 -10.06 -28.08 3.96
C PHE A 8 -10.08 -29.53 4.45
N ASN A 9 -10.61 -29.77 5.65
CA ASN A 9 -10.69 -31.12 6.22
C ASN A 9 -11.59 -32.06 5.39
N ASP A 10 -12.68 -31.52 4.83
CA ASP A 10 -13.64 -32.29 4.03
C ASP A 10 -13.21 -32.45 2.55
N PHE A 11 -12.24 -31.62 2.11
CA PHE A 11 -11.73 -31.60 0.72
C PHE A 11 -10.19 -31.47 0.71
N PRO A 12 -9.46 -32.47 1.25
CA PRO A 12 -8.00 -32.47 1.21
C PRO A 12 -7.48 -32.68 -0.21
N GLU A 13 -6.24 -32.26 -0.47
CA GLU A 13 -5.54 -32.61 -1.71
C GLU A 13 -5.26 -34.12 -1.75
N ASP A 14 -5.84 -34.84 -2.70
CA ASP A 14 -5.58 -36.25 -2.93
C ASP A 14 -4.50 -36.45 -3.99
N VAL A 15 -3.26 -36.59 -3.53
CA VAL A 15 -2.08 -36.87 -4.37
C VAL A 15 -2.15 -38.20 -5.15
N ARG A 16 -3.14 -39.06 -4.89
CA ARG A 16 -3.38 -40.27 -5.70
C ARG A 16 -3.95 -39.91 -7.07
N LEU A 17 -4.83 -38.91 -7.14
CA LEU A 17 -5.44 -38.43 -8.39
C LEU A 17 -4.40 -37.91 -9.38
N LEU A 18 -3.27 -37.38 -8.89
CA LEU A 18 -2.15 -36.97 -9.74
C LEU A 18 -1.64 -38.11 -10.64
N LYS A 19 -1.68 -39.36 -10.16
CA LYS A 19 -1.22 -40.57 -10.86
C LYS A 19 -2.28 -41.21 -11.77
N GLU A 20 -3.52 -40.75 -11.72
CA GLU A 20 -4.60 -41.23 -12.59
C GLU A 20 -4.51 -40.54 -13.97
N PRO A 21 -4.83 -41.22 -15.09
CA PRO A 21 -4.85 -40.59 -16.40
C PRO A 21 -5.87 -39.43 -16.45
N SER A 22 -5.46 -38.27 -16.97
CA SER A 22 -6.37 -37.13 -17.14
C SER A 22 -7.36 -37.38 -18.27
N THR A 23 -8.62 -36.97 -18.08
CA THR A 23 -9.65 -37.06 -19.12
C THR A 23 -9.33 -36.08 -20.27
N ALA A 24 -9.04 -36.61 -21.46
CA ALA A 24 -8.72 -35.79 -22.64
C ALA A 24 -9.85 -34.82 -23.01
N ILE A 25 -9.48 -33.61 -23.44
CA ILE A 25 -10.44 -32.60 -23.92
C ILE A 25 -11.17 -33.12 -25.17
N GLY A 26 -12.49 -33.01 -25.17
CA GLY A 26 -13.34 -33.45 -26.27
C GLY A 26 -13.04 -32.74 -27.60
N SER A 27 -13.23 -33.45 -28.71
CA SER A 27 -13.02 -32.91 -30.06
C SER A 27 -13.99 -31.81 -30.47
N GLY A 28 -15.13 -31.67 -29.75
CA GLY A 28 -16.19 -30.69 -30.02
C GLY A 28 -15.74 -29.23 -30.08
N THR A 29 -16.54 -28.41 -30.77
CA THR A 29 -16.31 -26.96 -30.92
C THR A 29 -16.82 -26.15 -29.72
N VAL A 30 -17.65 -26.74 -28.86
CA VAL A 30 -18.13 -26.17 -27.60
C VAL A 30 -17.67 -27.06 -26.46
N LEU A 31 -17.03 -26.46 -25.46
CA LEU A 31 -16.45 -27.12 -24.29
C LEU A 31 -17.03 -26.51 -23.00
N SER A 32 -17.04 -27.27 -21.92
CA SER A 32 -17.36 -26.79 -20.57
C SER A 32 -16.45 -27.45 -19.55
N THR A 33 -16.09 -26.72 -18.50
CA THR A 33 -15.17 -27.14 -17.43
C THR A 33 -15.45 -26.30 -16.17
N ASP A 34 -14.98 -26.67 -14.97
CA ASP A 34 -15.12 -25.78 -13.81
C ASP A 34 -14.16 -24.57 -13.92
N VAL A 35 -12.93 -24.79 -14.38
CA VAL A 35 -11.86 -23.78 -14.39
C VAL A 35 -11.17 -23.68 -15.74
N VAL A 36 -10.97 -22.47 -16.27
CA VAL A 36 -10.02 -22.23 -17.36
C VAL A 36 -8.77 -21.55 -16.81
N ILE A 37 -7.60 -22.07 -17.16
CA ILE A 37 -6.28 -21.50 -16.86
C ILE A 37 -5.70 -20.93 -18.17
N VAL A 38 -5.37 -19.65 -18.22
CA VAL A 38 -4.71 -19.02 -19.37
C VAL A 38 -3.22 -18.90 -19.10
N GLY A 39 -2.41 -19.63 -19.86
CA GLY A 39 -0.97 -19.84 -19.64
C GLY A 39 -0.69 -21.24 -19.10
N GLY A 40 0.04 -22.05 -19.87
CA GLY A 40 0.44 -23.42 -19.56
C GLY A 40 1.96 -23.55 -19.43
N ASP A 41 2.50 -22.85 -18.43
CA ASP A 41 3.91 -22.87 -18.00
C ASP A 41 3.94 -23.06 -16.45
N ASN A 42 5.05 -22.81 -15.75
CA ASN A 42 5.24 -23.01 -14.30
C ASN A 42 3.98 -22.78 -13.44
N ALA A 43 3.48 -21.53 -13.39
CA ALA A 43 2.33 -21.18 -12.57
C ALA A 43 1.05 -21.93 -12.99
N GLY A 44 0.79 -22.03 -14.30
CA GLY A 44 -0.42 -22.67 -14.82
C GLY A 44 -0.44 -24.19 -14.63
N LEU A 45 0.69 -24.88 -14.84
CA LEU A 45 0.78 -26.32 -14.61
C LEU A 45 0.77 -26.71 -13.13
N ILE A 46 1.37 -25.90 -12.26
CA ILE A 46 1.29 -26.16 -10.82
C ILE A 46 -0.17 -26.06 -10.35
N GLN A 47 -0.93 -25.09 -10.86
CA GLN A 47 -2.36 -25.03 -10.57
C GLN A 47 -3.16 -26.17 -11.21
N ALA A 48 -2.84 -26.57 -12.45
CA ALA A 48 -3.44 -27.76 -13.05
C ALA A 48 -3.24 -29.02 -12.17
N ALA A 49 -2.03 -29.23 -11.63
CA ALA A 49 -1.78 -30.31 -10.67
C ALA A 49 -2.55 -30.14 -9.35
N ARG A 50 -2.55 -28.95 -8.75
CA ARG A 50 -3.30 -28.65 -7.51
C ARG A 50 -4.80 -28.89 -7.70
N LEU A 51 -5.40 -28.42 -8.80
CA LEU A 51 -6.80 -28.65 -9.13
C LEU A 51 -7.10 -30.13 -9.40
N LYS A 52 -6.20 -30.87 -10.06
CA LYS A 52 -6.30 -32.33 -10.22
C LYS A 52 -6.32 -33.04 -8.87
N ALA A 53 -5.42 -32.66 -7.94
CA ALA A 53 -5.39 -33.20 -6.58
C ALA A 53 -6.64 -32.82 -5.75
N LEU A 54 -7.26 -31.67 -6.02
CA LEU A 54 -8.52 -31.23 -5.39
C LEU A 54 -9.78 -31.78 -6.08
N ASN A 55 -9.63 -32.65 -7.07
CA ASN A 55 -10.70 -33.20 -7.91
C ASN A 55 -11.60 -32.09 -8.52
N VAL A 56 -10.98 -31.10 -9.16
CA VAL A 56 -11.64 -30.00 -9.90
C VAL A 56 -11.32 -30.13 -11.38
N ASP A 57 -12.34 -30.01 -12.25
CA ASP A 57 -12.15 -30.11 -13.70
C ASP A 57 -11.59 -28.78 -14.27
N PHE A 58 -10.50 -28.84 -15.05
CA PHE A 58 -9.83 -27.64 -15.57
C PHE A 58 -9.36 -27.78 -17.02
N VAL A 59 -9.28 -26.68 -17.77
CA VAL A 59 -8.64 -26.64 -19.10
C VAL A 59 -7.57 -25.55 -19.13
N VAL A 60 -6.37 -25.91 -19.59
CA VAL A 60 -5.24 -24.97 -19.75
C VAL A 60 -5.17 -24.50 -21.21
N ILE A 61 -5.05 -23.19 -21.43
CA ILE A 61 -4.86 -22.58 -22.76
C ILE A 61 -3.40 -22.11 -22.87
N GLU A 62 -2.62 -22.71 -23.76
CA GLU A 62 -1.21 -22.38 -23.99
C GLU A 62 -0.98 -21.90 -25.43
N LYS A 63 -0.34 -20.72 -25.57
CA LYS A 63 -0.10 -20.06 -26.86
C LYS A 63 1.05 -20.65 -27.66
N ASN A 64 1.96 -21.37 -26.99
CA ASN A 64 3.11 -22.02 -27.59
C ASN A 64 2.76 -23.44 -28.10
N PRO A 65 3.61 -24.03 -28.96
CA PRO A 65 3.44 -25.42 -29.39
C PRO A 65 3.56 -26.44 -28.26
N GLN A 66 4.40 -26.17 -27.26
CA GLN A 66 4.54 -26.99 -26.06
C GLN A 66 4.67 -26.13 -24.80
N THR A 67 4.17 -26.66 -23.69
CA THR A 67 4.45 -26.16 -22.33
C THR A 67 5.97 -26.11 -22.07
N GLY A 68 6.42 -25.03 -21.43
CA GLY A 68 7.84 -24.77 -21.13
C GLY A 68 8.60 -24.03 -22.24
N ASP A 69 8.04 -23.93 -23.46
CA ASP A 69 8.65 -23.20 -24.58
C ASP A 69 8.90 -21.71 -24.29
N ASN A 70 8.23 -21.13 -23.28
CA ASN A 70 8.46 -19.75 -22.86
C ASN A 70 9.90 -19.54 -22.35
N TRP A 71 10.50 -20.55 -21.72
CA TRP A 71 11.90 -20.50 -21.25
C TRP A 71 12.88 -20.75 -22.39
N ALA A 72 12.65 -21.76 -23.23
CA ALA A 72 13.43 -21.97 -24.47
C ALA A 72 13.42 -20.75 -25.41
N LYS A 73 12.38 -19.92 -25.33
CA LYS A 73 12.30 -18.66 -26.09
C LYS A 73 13.12 -17.49 -25.50
N ARG A 74 13.77 -17.65 -24.34
CA ARG A 74 14.77 -16.68 -23.81
C ARG A 74 16.14 -16.86 -24.47
N TYR A 75 17.06 -15.94 -24.19
CA TYR A 75 18.45 -15.99 -24.66
C TYR A 75 19.22 -17.17 -24.06
N ASP A 76 20.27 -17.64 -24.76
CA ASP A 76 21.02 -18.87 -24.44
C ASP A 76 21.68 -18.80 -23.06
N TYR A 77 22.13 -17.60 -22.67
CA TYR A 77 22.80 -17.34 -21.39
C TYR A 77 21.84 -17.14 -20.19
N MET A 78 20.53 -17.28 -20.41
CA MET A 78 19.53 -17.02 -19.36
C MET A 78 19.56 -18.11 -18.28
N ARG A 79 19.83 -17.66 -17.06
CA ARG A 79 19.69 -18.42 -15.81
C ARG A 79 18.87 -17.62 -14.81
N PHE A 80 18.28 -18.30 -13.82
CA PHE A 80 17.62 -17.63 -12.71
C PHE A 80 18.65 -17.04 -11.74
N HIS A 81 18.56 -15.73 -11.50
CA HIS A 81 19.33 -14.98 -10.49
C HIS A 81 18.85 -15.25 -9.05
N ILE A 82 18.40 -16.47 -8.78
CA ILE A 82 17.81 -16.96 -7.53
C ILE A 82 18.12 -18.45 -7.36
N GLY A 83 18.25 -18.92 -6.11
CA GLY A 83 18.57 -20.33 -5.81
C GLY A 83 17.48 -21.33 -6.22
N LYS A 84 17.90 -22.53 -6.66
CA LYS A 84 17.04 -23.65 -7.06
C LYS A 84 15.95 -23.99 -6.03
N ASN A 85 16.25 -23.89 -4.73
CA ASN A 85 15.26 -24.22 -3.71
C ASN A 85 14.16 -23.15 -3.56
N TYR A 86 14.43 -21.90 -3.97
CA TYR A 86 13.36 -20.92 -4.20
C TYR A 86 12.49 -21.31 -5.41
N CYS A 87 13.00 -22.10 -6.34
CA CYS A 87 12.33 -22.39 -7.59
C CYS A 87 11.46 -23.66 -7.58
N GLN A 88 11.39 -24.39 -6.46
CA GLN A 88 10.74 -25.69 -6.37
C GLN A 88 9.29 -25.69 -6.90
N MET A 89 8.86 -26.84 -7.41
CA MET A 89 7.48 -27.13 -7.80
C MET A 89 6.90 -28.16 -6.82
N PRO A 90 5.64 -28.02 -6.38
CA PRO A 90 5.06 -28.96 -5.42
C PRO A 90 4.87 -30.33 -6.06
N TYR A 91 4.89 -31.39 -5.25
CA TYR A 91 4.80 -32.80 -5.65
C TYR A 91 5.98 -33.35 -6.48
N LEU A 92 6.69 -32.53 -7.26
CA LEU A 92 7.85 -32.92 -8.06
C LEU A 92 8.98 -31.87 -7.96
N PRO A 93 9.87 -31.98 -6.96
CA PRO A 93 11.01 -31.07 -6.82
C PRO A 93 12.01 -31.23 -7.97
N TYR A 94 12.84 -30.21 -8.17
CA TYR A 94 13.98 -30.28 -9.09
C TYR A 94 14.97 -31.38 -8.64
N PRO A 95 15.70 -32.01 -9.58
CA PRO A 95 16.75 -32.98 -9.25
C PRO A 95 17.82 -32.38 -8.33
N GLU A 96 18.46 -33.23 -7.51
CA GLU A 96 19.50 -32.79 -6.56
C GLU A 96 20.74 -32.29 -7.32
N GLU A 97 21.05 -32.91 -8.45
CA GLU A 97 22.12 -32.59 -9.40
C GLU A 97 21.86 -31.35 -10.27
N ALA A 98 20.63 -30.81 -10.30
CA ALA A 98 20.34 -29.61 -11.08
C ALA A 98 21.08 -28.38 -10.52
N GLU A 99 21.53 -27.49 -11.40
CA GLU A 99 22.31 -26.29 -11.05
C GLU A 99 21.57 -25.38 -10.04
N TYR A 100 22.33 -24.70 -9.19
CA TYR A 100 21.76 -23.80 -8.18
C TYR A 100 21.10 -22.56 -8.81
N GLU A 101 21.69 -22.03 -9.89
CA GLU A 101 21.09 -21.01 -10.76
C GLU A 101 20.48 -21.72 -11.97
N LEU A 102 19.18 -21.99 -11.96
CA LEU A 102 18.55 -22.83 -12.99
C LEU A 102 18.63 -22.19 -14.38
N PRO A 103 19.31 -22.81 -15.37
CA PRO A 103 19.36 -22.32 -16.74
C PRO A 103 18.04 -22.56 -17.47
N ARG A 104 17.74 -21.76 -18.51
CA ARG A 104 16.46 -21.81 -19.26
C ARG A 104 16.08 -23.21 -19.79
N ASP A 105 17.07 -24.03 -20.14
CA ASP A 105 16.85 -25.36 -20.69
C ASP A 105 16.49 -26.37 -19.58
N GLU A 106 16.99 -26.18 -18.35
CA GLU A 106 16.62 -27.01 -17.19
C GLU A 106 15.20 -26.67 -16.72
N LEU A 107 14.84 -25.39 -16.73
CA LEU A 107 13.46 -24.94 -16.50
C LEU A 107 12.49 -25.59 -17.49
N GLN A 108 12.78 -25.52 -18.80
CA GLN A 108 11.95 -26.18 -19.82
C GLN A 108 11.85 -27.70 -19.57
N ARG A 109 12.98 -28.38 -19.34
CA ARG A 109 13.01 -29.83 -19.09
C ARG A 109 12.16 -30.23 -17.89
N HIS A 110 12.27 -29.50 -16.78
CA HIS A 110 11.54 -29.82 -15.54
C HIS A 110 10.04 -29.56 -15.68
N ILE A 111 9.64 -28.45 -16.32
CA ILE A 111 8.24 -28.14 -16.64
C ILE A 111 7.61 -29.24 -17.50
N GLN A 112 8.32 -29.69 -18.54
CA GLN A 112 7.84 -30.76 -19.40
C GLN A 112 7.82 -32.13 -18.69
N ARG A 113 8.75 -32.37 -17.75
CA ARG A 113 8.73 -33.55 -16.88
C ARG A 113 7.50 -33.52 -15.96
N PHE A 114 7.22 -32.38 -15.32
CA PHE A 114 6.06 -32.15 -14.47
C PHE A 114 4.74 -32.40 -15.21
N ALA A 115 4.62 -31.90 -16.44
CA ALA A 115 3.47 -32.12 -17.31
C ALA A 115 3.21 -33.61 -17.63
N ARG A 116 4.28 -34.41 -17.76
CA ARG A 116 4.22 -35.86 -18.04
C ARG A 116 3.97 -36.68 -16.79
N GLU A 117 4.65 -36.38 -15.68
CA GLU A 117 4.56 -37.13 -14.41
C GLU A 117 3.12 -37.14 -13.87
N PHE A 118 2.41 -36.02 -14.02
CA PHE A 118 1.03 -35.87 -13.55
C PHE A 118 -0.02 -35.92 -14.67
N ASP A 119 0.36 -36.43 -15.85
CA ASP A 119 -0.47 -36.55 -17.06
C ASP A 119 -1.37 -35.32 -17.28
N LEU A 120 -0.79 -34.12 -17.30
CA LEU A 120 -1.53 -32.87 -17.47
C LEU A 120 -1.80 -32.57 -18.95
N GLY A 121 -0.97 -33.09 -19.85
CA GLY A 121 -1.05 -32.88 -21.31
C GLY A 121 -2.44 -33.03 -21.93
N PRO A 122 -3.25 -34.07 -21.60
CA PRO A 122 -4.61 -34.22 -22.10
C PRO A 122 -5.59 -33.07 -21.75
N ARG A 123 -5.23 -32.20 -20.79
CA ARG A 123 -5.98 -31.00 -20.38
C ARG A 123 -5.37 -29.68 -20.88
N VAL A 124 -4.32 -29.73 -21.72
CA VAL A 124 -3.65 -28.53 -22.28
C VAL A 124 -4.00 -28.37 -23.76
N LEU A 125 -4.64 -27.26 -24.11
CA LEU A 125 -4.78 -26.79 -25.48
C LEU A 125 -3.54 -25.96 -25.84
N ASN A 126 -2.54 -26.61 -26.45
CA ASN A 126 -1.38 -25.95 -27.05
C ASN A 126 -1.77 -25.21 -28.34
N ASN A 127 -0.88 -24.36 -28.88
CA ASN A 127 -1.10 -23.54 -30.08
C ASN A 127 -2.43 -22.74 -30.03
N SER A 128 -2.82 -22.30 -28.84
CA SER A 128 -4.16 -21.78 -28.56
C SER A 128 -4.15 -20.38 -27.97
N LYS A 129 -5.10 -19.54 -28.39
CA LYS A 129 -5.25 -18.16 -27.93
C LYS A 129 -6.71 -17.83 -27.67
N VAL A 130 -6.96 -16.99 -26.67
CA VAL A 130 -8.28 -16.39 -26.46
C VAL A 130 -8.48 -15.26 -27.47
N LYS A 131 -9.64 -15.24 -28.12
CA LYS A 131 -10.07 -14.20 -29.08
C LYS A 131 -11.06 -13.24 -28.46
N ALA A 132 -11.95 -13.73 -27.58
CA ALA A 132 -12.89 -12.92 -26.84
C ALA A 132 -13.18 -13.55 -25.47
N THR A 133 -13.45 -12.71 -24.47
CA THR A 133 -13.80 -13.10 -23.11
C THR A 133 -15.02 -12.30 -22.66
N SER A 134 -16.01 -13.00 -22.10
CA SER A 134 -17.24 -12.41 -21.57
C SER A 134 -17.72 -13.18 -20.35
N PHE A 135 -18.54 -12.55 -19.51
CA PHE A 135 -19.21 -13.21 -18.39
C PHE A 135 -20.72 -13.13 -18.57
N ASP A 136 -21.40 -14.26 -18.38
CA ASP A 136 -22.86 -14.33 -18.34
C ASP A 136 -23.32 -14.14 -16.89
N GLU A 137 -23.81 -12.93 -16.58
CA GLU A 137 -24.32 -12.59 -15.24
C GLU A 137 -25.56 -13.42 -14.83
N ASN A 138 -26.31 -14.01 -15.77
CA ASN A 138 -27.46 -14.86 -15.44
C ASN A 138 -27.04 -16.30 -15.13
N ALA A 139 -26.12 -16.84 -15.92
CA ALA A 139 -25.62 -18.20 -15.75
C ALA A 139 -24.45 -18.29 -14.76
N GLN A 140 -23.88 -17.15 -14.34
CA GLN A 140 -22.72 -17.04 -13.45
C GLN A 140 -21.48 -17.81 -13.95
N VAL A 141 -21.24 -17.75 -15.26
CA VAL A 141 -20.12 -18.41 -15.94
C VAL A 141 -19.39 -17.47 -16.89
N TRP A 142 -18.08 -17.68 -17.00
CA TRP A 142 -17.26 -17.15 -18.07
C TRP A 142 -17.54 -17.88 -19.38
N LYS A 143 -17.50 -17.14 -20.49
CA LYS A 143 -17.46 -17.66 -21.85
C LYS A 143 -16.25 -17.07 -22.57
N LEU A 144 -15.37 -17.94 -23.05
CA LEU A 144 -14.19 -17.59 -23.83
C LEU A 144 -14.32 -18.18 -25.24
N ASP A 145 -14.16 -17.35 -26.26
CA ASP A 145 -14.03 -17.80 -27.65
C ASP A 145 -12.53 -17.92 -27.99
N LEU A 146 -12.13 -19.08 -28.49
CA LEU A 146 -10.73 -19.51 -28.66
C LEU A 146 -10.39 -19.74 -30.14
N ILE A 147 -9.13 -19.50 -30.48
CA ILE A 147 -8.48 -20.05 -31.68
C ILE A 147 -7.53 -21.16 -31.21
N VAL A 148 -7.80 -22.39 -31.61
CA VAL A 148 -7.06 -23.61 -31.25
C VAL A 148 -6.55 -24.23 -32.55
N GLU A 149 -5.22 -24.22 -32.76
CA GLU A 149 -4.60 -24.70 -34.02
C GLU A 149 -5.19 -24.05 -35.29
N GLY A 150 -5.68 -22.81 -35.18
CA GLY A 150 -6.35 -22.07 -36.25
C GLY A 150 -7.86 -22.31 -36.37
N ALA A 151 -8.42 -23.31 -35.70
CA ALA A 151 -9.85 -23.57 -35.64
C ALA A 151 -10.54 -22.78 -34.52
N GLN A 152 -11.80 -22.37 -34.73
CA GLN A 152 -12.59 -21.71 -33.69
C GLN A 152 -13.19 -22.75 -32.73
N LYS A 153 -13.06 -22.49 -31.42
CA LYS A 153 -13.75 -23.19 -30.34
C LYS A 153 -14.33 -22.19 -29.36
N SER A 154 -15.29 -22.61 -28.54
CA SER A 154 -15.82 -21.83 -27.42
C SER A 154 -15.80 -22.68 -26.15
N ILE A 155 -15.46 -22.08 -25.01
CA ILE A 155 -15.42 -22.77 -23.72
C ILE A 155 -16.14 -21.95 -22.65
N THR A 156 -16.95 -22.62 -21.83
CA THR A 156 -17.57 -22.03 -20.64
C THR A 156 -16.94 -22.58 -19.36
N CYS A 157 -16.75 -21.72 -18.36
CA CYS A 157 -16.25 -22.13 -17.05
C CYS A 157 -16.77 -21.28 -15.89
N ARG A 158 -16.73 -21.84 -14.68
CA ARG A 158 -17.17 -21.16 -13.45
C ARG A 158 -16.11 -20.17 -12.93
N ALA A 159 -14.84 -20.53 -13.01
CA ALA A 159 -13.70 -19.69 -12.62
C ALA A 159 -12.69 -19.51 -13.77
N LEU A 160 -12.05 -18.35 -13.83
CA LEU A 160 -10.98 -18.02 -14.79
C LEU A 160 -9.70 -17.68 -14.03
N ILE A 161 -8.62 -18.42 -14.28
CA ILE A 161 -7.28 -18.19 -13.73
C ILE A 161 -6.38 -17.61 -14.84
N ILE A 162 -5.81 -16.43 -14.61
CA ILE A 162 -4.80 -15.83 -15.49
C ILE A 162 -3.42 -16.19 -14.95
N ALA A 163 -2.69 -17.07 -15.63
CA ALA A 163 -1.38 -17.61 -15.21
C ALA A 163 -0.25 -17.26 -16.20
N THR A 164 -0.35 -16.12 -16.88
CA THR A 164 0.57 -15.68 -17.95
C THR A 164 1.88 -15.06 -17.47
N GLY A 165 2.04 -14.82 -16.16
CA GLY A 165 3.16 -14.09 -15.58
C GLY A 165 2.96 -12.57 -15.56
N SER A 166 3.92 -11.87 -14.95
CA SER A 166 3.81 -10.47 -14.54
C SER A 166 4.36 -9.49 -15.60
N GLY A 167 3.59 -9.16 -16.64
CA GLY A 167 3.96 -8.13 -17.62
C GLY A 167 5.15 -8.45 -18.55
N PHE A 168 5.85 -9.58 -18.37
CA PHE A 168 7.06 -9.94 -19.11
C PHE A 168 6.81 -10.43 -20.55
N SER A 169 5.71 -10.00 -21.18
CA SER A 169 5.26 -10.47 -22.49
C SER A 169 5.36 -9.40 -23.60
N THR A 170 5.16 -8.12 -23.28
CA THR A 170 5.30 -6.98 -24.20
C THR A 170 6.62 -6.25 -23.98
N PRO A 171 7.59 -6.34 -24.90
CA PRO A 171 8.86 -5.60 -24.83
C PRO A 171 8.65 -4.08 -24.73
N PHE A 172 9.33 -3.43 -23.79
CA PHE A 172 9.35 -1.97 -23.72
C PHE A 172 10.59 -1.45 -24.45
N ILE A 173 10.42 -0.87 -25.65
CA ILE A 173 11.46 -0.12 -26.35
C ILE A 173 11.02 1.35 -26.42
N PRO A 174 11.78 2.31 -25.86
CA PRO A 174 11.47 3.73 -25.97
C PRO A 174 11.40 4.20 -27.42
N ASP A 175 10.56 5.20 -27.70
CA ASP A 175 10.59 5.88 -29.00
C ASP A 175 11.83 6.78 -29.07
N VAL A 176 12.64 6.58 -30.11
CA VAL A 176 13.97 7.19 -30.29
C VAL A 176 14.11 7.57 -31.76
N ALA A 177 14.44 8.85 -32.00
CA ALA A 177 14.38 9.46 -33.33
C ALA A 177 15.32 8.78 -34.33
N ASP A 178 15.02 8.92 -35.63
CA ASP A 178 15.86 8.47 -36.74
C ASP A 178 16.14 6.96 -36.81
N ARG A 179 15.30 6.10 -36.23
CA ARG A 179 15.48 4.62 -36.19
C ARG A 179 15.86 3.96 -37.52
N GLY A 180 15.44 4.51 -38.66
CA GLY A 180 15.82 4.02 -39.99
C GLY A 180 17.25 4.36 -40.44
N ALA A 181 17.97 5.22 -39.73
CA ALA A 181 19.36 5.60 -40.04
C ALA A 181 20.35 4.46 -39.73
N PHE A 182 20.15 3.77 -38.61
CA PHE A 182 20.99 2.65 -38.18
C PHE A 182 20.79 1.42 -39.07
N LYS A 183 21.89 0.75 -39.43
CA LYS A 183 21.89 -0.39 -40.37
C LYS A 183 22.25 -1.73 -39.73
N GLY A 184 22.71 -1.73 -38.49
CA GLY A 184 23.00 -2.94 -37.72
C GLY A 184 21.75 -3.56 -37.08
N PRO A 185 21.86 -4.76 -36.47
CA PRO A 185 20.79 -5.36 -35.70
C PRO A 185 20.41 -4.49 -34.49
N SER A 186 19.12 -4.20 -34.29
CA SER A 186 18.60 -3.50 -33.11
C SER A 186 17.47 -4.30 -32.48
N LEU A 187 17.80 -5.12 -31.49
CA LEU A 187 16.93 -6.14 -30.89
C LEU A 187 16.55 -5.78 -29.46
N HIS A 188 15.39 -6.23 -28.97
CA HIS A 188 15.13 -6.30 -27.53
C HIS A 188 15.68 -7.60 -26.95
N SER A 189 15.97 -7.65 -25.64
CA SER A 189 16.48 -8.85 -24.97
C SER A 189 15.57 -10.08 -25.11
N SER A 190 14.26 -9.88 -25.31
CA SER A 190 13.28 -10.93 -25.64
C SER A 190 13.42 -11.53 -27.04
N SER A 191 14.18 -10.90 -27.92
CA SER A 191 14.41 -11.29 -29.32
C SER A 191 15.88 -11.61 -29.61
N PHE A 192 16.79 -11.24 -28.71
CA PHE A 192 18.18 -11.67 -28.70
C PHE A 192 18.29 -13.16 -28.35
N ARG A 193 19.16 -13.91 -29.03
CA ARG A 193 19.48 -15.32 -28.68
C ARG A 193 20.83 -15.45 -28.02
N SER A 194 21.89 -15.04 -28.71
CA SER A 194 23.23 -14.98 -28.11
C SER A 194 24.18 -14.05 -28.86
N GLY A 195 25.28 -13.68 -28.21
CA GLY A 195 26.38 -12.92 -28.81
C GLY A 195 26.98 -13.63 -30.03
N LYS A 196 26.95 -14.97 -30.04
CA LYS A 196 27.37 -15.79 -31.19
C LYS A 196 26.50 -15.54 -32.43
N GLU A 197 25.20 -15.33 -32.27
CA GLU A 197 24.30 -14.96 -33.37
C GLU A 197 24.66 -13.56 -33.92
N LEU A 198 24.89 -12.57 -33.05
CA LEU A 198 25.32 -11.23 -33.47
C LEU A 198 26.65 -11.26 -34.23
N LEU A 199 27.62 -12.05 -33.75
CA LEU A 199 28.91 -12.26 -34.42
C LEU A 199 28.73 -12.94 -35.81
N GLN A 200 27.87 -13.95 -35.90
CA GLN A 200 27.54 -14.62 -37.17
C GLN A 200 26.85 -13.67 -38.16
N HIS A 201 26.06 -12.71 -37.67
CA HIS A 201 25.50 -11.62 -38.46
C HIS A 201 26.48 -10.46 -38.72
N GLY A 202 27.76 -10.62 -38.36
CA GLY A 202 28.86 -9.73 -38.73
C GLY A 202 29.14 -8.59 -37.75
N ALA A 203 28.45 -8.51 -36.62
CA ALA A 203 28.75 -7.52 -35.59
C ALA A 203 30.09 -7.82 -34.91
N LYS A 204 30.90 -6.78 -34.65
CA LYS A 204 32.15 -6.86 -33.85
C LYS A 204 32.00 -6.13 -32.52
N SER A 205 30.95 -5.33 -32.39
CA SER A 205 30.65 -4.52 -31.23
C SER A 205 29.14 -4.46 -30.97
N VAL A 206 28.77 -4.28 -29.71
CA VAL A 206 27.38 -4.17 -29.25
C VAL A 206 27.22 -3.06 -28.22
N ILE A 207 26.13 -2.31 -28.34
CA ILE A 207 25.67 -1.36 -27.32
C ILE A 207 24.46 -2.00 -26.62
N ILE A 208 24.56 -2.12 -25.30
CA ILE A 208 23.54 -2.68 -24.42
C ILE A 208 22.84 -1.51 -23.71
N ILE A 209 21.53 -1.38 -23.89
CA ILE A 209 20.75 -0.28 -23.32
C ILE A 209 19.95 -0.80 -22.14
N GLY A 210 20.38 -0.46 -20.92
CA GLY A 210 19.86 -1.02 -19.68
C GLY A 210 20.99 -1.47 -18.76
N SER A 211 20.66 -1.68 -17.48
CA SER A 211 21.65 -1.88 -16.41
C SER A 211 21.16 -2.78 -15.28
N ALA A 212 20.15 -3.62 -15.53
CA ALA A 212 19.59 -4.63 -14.61
C ALA A 212 20.02 -6.05 -15.07
N ASN A 213 19.58 -7.12 -14.39
CA ASN A 213 19.93 -8.54 -14.68
C ASN A 213 20.14 -8.88 -16.18
N SER A 214 19.13 -8.70 -17.04
CA SER A 214 19.26 -9.04 -18.48
C SER A 214 20.30 -8.20 -19.23
N ALA A 215 20.72 -7.04 -18.73
CA ALA A 215 21.81 -6.27 -19.33
C ALA A 215 23.18 -6.87 -18.99
N PHE A 216 23.33 -7.43 -17.79
CA PHE A 216 24.55 -8.13 -17.37
C PHE A 216 24.68 -9.49 -18.06
N ASP A 217 23.60 -10.28 -18.13
CA ASP A 217 23.58 -11.55 -18.87
C ASP A 217 24.00 -11.36 -20.35
N VAL A 218 23.43 -10.35 -21.02
CA VAL A 218 23.75 -10.04 -22.42
C VAL A 218 25.17 -9.51 -22.57
N LEU A 219 25.69 -8.76 -21.59
CA LEU A 219 27.06 -8.24 -21.59
C LEU A 219 28.07 -9.39 -21.48
N GLU A 220 27.87 -10.31 -20.55
CA GLU A 220 28.71 -11.50 -20.38
C GLU A 220 28.69 -12.38 -21.63
N ASP A 221 27.51 -12.71 -22.16
CA ASP A 221 27.39 -13.55 -23.36
C ASP A 221 28.00 -12.91 -24.62
N CYS A 222 27.79 -11.60 -24.81
CA CYS A 222 28.42 -10.88 -25.93
C CYS A 222 29.94 -10.81 -25.79
N HIS A 223 30.46 -10.58 -24.57
CA HIS A 223 31.90 -10.62 -24.31
C HIS A 223 32.49 -12.01 -24.57
N ASN A 224 31.84 -13.06 -24.07
CA ASN A 224 32.23 -14.46 -24.27
C ASN A 224 32.20 -14.90 -25.74
N ALA A 225 31.35 -14.26 -26.57
CA ALA A 225 31.35 -14.41 -28.02
C ALA A 225 32.46 -13.61 -28.74
N GLY A 226 33.22 -12.76 -28.04
CA GLY A 226 34.30 -11.95 -28.60
C GLY A 226 33.89 -10.57 -29.14
N LEU A 227 32.68 -10.08 -28.79
CA LEU A 227 32.23 -8.74 -29.16
C LEU A 227 32.84 -7.68 -28.22
N THR A 228 33.12 -6.50 -28.78
CA THR A 228 33.39 -5.30 -27.96
C THR A 228 32.08 -4.80 -27.34
N VAL A 229 31.97 -4.88 -26.02
CA VAL A 229 30.73 -4.56 -25.28
C VAL A 229 30.75 -3.14 -24.69
N GLN A 230 29.63 -2.43 -24.84
CA GLN A 230 29.39 -1.11 -24.24
C GLN A 230 27.99 -1.08 -23.61
N MET A 231 27.83 -0.36 -22.49
CA MET A 231 26.56 -0.27 -21.75
C MET A 231 26.12 1.19 -21.58
N ILE A 232 24.82 1.44 -21.74
CA ILE A 232 24.15 2.69 -21.40
C ILE A 232 23.29 2.47 -20.15
N GLN A 233 23.63 3.15 -19.06
CA GLN A 233 22.88 3.20 -17.81
C GLN A 233 22.16 4.55 -17.68
N ARG A 234 20.82 4.55 -17.75
CA ARG A 234 20.01 5.77 -17.59
C ARG A 234 20.11 6.38 -16.19
N SER A 235 20.01 5.54 -15.17
CA SER A 235 19.88 5.89 -13.75
C SER A 235 20.68 4.91 -12.91
N PRO A 236 21.09 5.26 -11.68
CA PRO A 236 21.76 4.32 -10.79
C PRO A 236 20.96 3.01 -10.64
N THR A 237 21.67 1.88 -10.59
CA THR A 237 21.10 0.53 -10.40
C THR A 237 21.34 0.08 -8.96
N TYR A 238 20.35 -0.55 -8.34
CA TYR A 238 20.56 -1.28 -7.08
C TYR A 238 21.34 -2.59 -7.34
N VAL A 239 22.51 -2.76 -6.73
CA VAL A 239 23.38 -3.93 -6.89
C VAL A 239 23.40 -4.72 -5.58
N ILE A 240 22.95 -5.97 -5.60
CA ILE A 240 22.93 -6.87 -4.43
C ILE A 240 23.81 -8.11 -4.67
N PRO A 241 24.81 -8.42 -3.84
CA PRO A 241 25.57 -9.66 -3.91
C PRO A 241 24.70 -10.90 -3.75
N MET A 242 24.97 -11.95 -4.54
CA MET A 242 24.27 -13.23 -4.44
C MET A 242 24.39 -13.87 -3.04
N ARG A 243 25.46 -13.60 -2.29
CA ARG A 243 25.60 -14.04 -0.88
C ARG A 243 24.70 -13.30 0.12
N TYR A 244 24.29 -12.06 -0.16
CA TYR A 244 23.26 -11.37 0.64
C TYR A 244 21.90 -11.97 0.29
N TYR A 245 21.66 -12.19 -1.02
CA TYR A 245 20.46 -12.83 -1.53
C TYR A 245 20.26 -14.22 -0.91
N ALA A 246 21.27 -15.08 -0.97
CA ALA A 246 21.30 -16.43 -0.41
C ALA A 246 21.65 -16.47 1.10
N HIS A 247 21.53 -15.35 1.82
CA HIS A 247 21.74 -15.37 3.28
C HIS A 247 20.59 -16.14 3.97
N PRO A 248 20.84 -17.06 4.93
CA PRO A 248 19.78 -17.86 5.57
C PRO A 248 18.70 -17.07 6.33
N GLN A 249 18.99 -15.82 6.69
CA GLN A 249 18.02 -14.90 7.31
C GLN A 249 17.23 -14.06 6.28
N GLY A 250 17.55 -14.21 5.00
CA GLY A 250 16.88 -13.63 3.84
C GLY A 250 16.31 -14.73 2.92
N LEU A 251 16.60 -14.68 1.62
CA LEU A 251 16.11 -15.68 0.65
C LEU A 251 16.87 -17.01 0.68
N GLY A 252 18.03 -17.09 1.33
CA GLY A 252 18.74 -18.35 1.58
C GLY A 252 18.00 -19.29 2.54
N ILE A 253 16.91 -18.87 3.18
CA ILE A 253 16.12 -19.75 4.06
C ILE A 253 15.59 -20.99 3.32
N PHE A 254 15.33 -20.89 2.01
CA PHE A 254 14.89 -22.02 1.19
C PHE A 254 15.96 -23.10 1.03
N ASP A 255 17.22 -22.80 1.33
CA ASP A 255 18.33 -23.75 1.27
C ASP A 255 18.57 -24.48 2.61
N VAL A 256 17.89 -24.07 3.69
CA VAL A 256 18.08 -24.62 5.05
C VAL A 256 16.83 -25.25 5.67
N VAL A 257 15.62 -24.98 5.17
CA VAL A 257 14.37 -25.63 5.59
C VAL A 257 13.51 -26.04 4.38
N SER A 258 12.47 -26.85 4.60
CA SER A 258 11.57 -27.26 3.51
C SER A 258 10.92 -26.05 2.83
N THR A 259 10.52 -26.22 1.57
CA THR A 259 9.90 -25.13 0.79
C THR A 259 8.61 -24.61 1.42
N GLU A 260 7.83 -25.45 2.11
CA GLU A 260 6.64 -25.07 2.88
C GLU A 260 6.99 -24.26 4.12
N VAL A 261 8.00 -24.68 4.88
CA VAL A 261 8.44 -23.98 6.10
C VAL A 261 9.08 -22.65 5.75
N ALA A 262 9.90 -22.63 4.69
CA ALA A 262 10.41 -21.41 4.09
C ALA A 262 9.22 -20.52 3.69
N ASP A 263 8.28 -21.00 2.87
CA ASP A 263 7.09 -20.23 2.46
C ASP A 263 6.27 -19.68 3.62
N ALA A 264 6.05 -20.44 4.70
CA ALA A 264 5.38 -19.91 5.89
C ALA A 264 6.24 -18.81 6.55
N THR A 265 7.52 -19.07 6.74
CA THR A 265 8.52 -18.12 7.29
C THR A 265 8.83 -16.97 6.33
N ILE A 266 8.21 -16.95 5.14
CA ILE A 266 8.46 -16.01 4.04
C ILE A 266 7.15 -15.51 3.41
N ASN A 267 5.94 -15.86 3.85
CA ASN A 267 4.70 -15.30 3.25
C ASN A 267 3.54 -15.14 4.25
N MET A 268 3.79 -15.33 5.56
CA MET A 268 2.75 -15.16 6.59
C MET A 268 2.55 -13.72 7.06
N GLY A 269 3.56 -12.86 6.97
CA GLY A 269 3.45 -11.45 7.35
C GLY A 269 2.96 -10.55 6.20
N PRO A 270 2.40 -9.36 6.49
CA PRO A 270 2.20 -8.34 5.47
C PRO A 270 3.53 -7.99 4.79
N VAL A 271 3.53 -7.92 3.46
CA VAL A 271 4.68 -7.53 2.63
C VAL A 271 5.23 -6.18 3.07
N ALA A 272 4.35 -5.22 3.42
CA ALA A 272 4.73 -3.92 3.95
C ALA A 272 5.65 -3.95 5.18
N ILE A 273 5.52 -4.98 6.02
CA ILE A 273 6.25 -5.08 7.29
C ILE A 273 7.42 -6.03 7.12
N GLY A 274 7.12 -7.30 6.88
CA GLY A 274 8.17 -8.30 6.92
C GLY A 274 9.03 -8.31 5.65
N GLY A 275 8.52 -7.79 4.52
CA GLY A 275 9.27 -7.68 3.28
C GLY A 275 10.50 -6.78 3.43
N GLN A 276 10.46 -5.83 4.37
CA GLN A 276 11.61 -5.00 4.71
C GLN A 276 12.66 -5.72 5.59
N LEU A 277 12.34 -6.87 6.20
CA LEU A 277 13.29 -7.59 7.09
C LEU A 277 14.51 -8.15 6.32
N PRO A 278 14.37 -8.83 5.17
CA PRO A 278 15.49 -9.12 4.28
C PRO A 278 16.27 -7.85 3.89
N GLY A 279 15.57 -6.73 3.64
CA GLY A 279 16.18 -5.44 3.40
C GLY A 279 17.13 -5.01 4.53
N LEU A 280 16.72 -5.17 5.79
CA LEU A 280 17.57 -4.90 6.96
C LEU A 280 18.77 -5.85 7.05
N VAL A 281 18.60 -7.14 6.74
CA VAL A 281 19.70 -8.12 6.66
C VAL A 281 20.70 -7.70 5.57
N HIS A 282 20.22 -7.37 4.38
CA HIS A 282 21.07 -6.91 3.28
C HIS A 282 21.77 -5.58 3.62
N ALA A 283 21.08 -4.65 4.29
CA ALA A 283 21.63 -3.36 4.71
C ALA A 283 22.72 -3.51 5.79
N ALA A 284 22.52 -4.40 6.76
CA ALA A 284 23.52 -4.72 7.78
C ALA A 284 24.78 -5.32 7.15
N LEU A 285 24.61 -6.33 6.29
CA LEU A 285 25.73 -6.94 5.56
C LEU A 285 26.45 -5.96 4.62
N ALA A 286 25.71 -5.03 3.99
CA ALA A 286 26.30 -3.97 3.17
C ALA A 286 27.08 -2.93 3.99
N ALA A 287 26.67 -2.66 5.23
CA ALA A 287 27.39 -1.76 6.13
C ALA A 287 28.75 -2.32 6.60
N GLU A 288 28.96 -3.63 6.52
CA GLU A 288 30.26 -4.28 6.78
C GLU A 288 31.26 -4.11 5.62
N GLU A 289 30.78 -3.79 4.41
CA GLU A 289 31.60 -3.61 3.20
C GLU A 289 31.27 -2.29 2.46
N PRO A 290 31.45 -1.12 3.11
CA PRO A 290 30.98 0.16 2.58
C PRO A 290 31.61 0.55 1.23
N ASP A 291 32.82 0.05 0.93
CA ASP A 291 33.57 0.32 -0.29
C ASP A 291 33.38 -0.74 -1.40
N ARG A 292 32.50 -1.73 -1.22
CA ARG A 292 32.37 -2.89 -2.13
C ARG A 292 32.20 -2.52 -3.60
N TYR A 293 31.50 -1.43 -3.89
CA TYR A 293 31.24 -0.96 -5.25
C TYR A 293 32.01 0.33 -5.61
N SER A 294 33.03 0.71 -4.84
CA SER A 294 33.86 1.90 -5.15
C SER A 294 34.56 1.75 -6.50
N GLU A 295 35.22 0.62 -6.78
CA GLU A 295 35.86 0.36 -8.08
C GLU A 295 34.86 0.32 -9.25
N LEU A 296 33.66 -0.24 -9.03
CA LEU A 296 32.59 -0.26 -10.04
C LEU A 296 32.07 1.17 -10.33
N ASN A 297 31.99 2.02 -9.30
CA ASN A 297 31.61 3.42 -9.44
C ASN A 297 32.67 4.27 -10.14
N ASP A 298 33.96 4.00 -9.88
CA ASP A 298 35.12 4.64 -10.52
C ASP A 298 35.26 4.22 -12.00
N ALA A 299 34.94 2.96 -12.33
CA ALA A 299 34.83 2.48 -13.71
C ALA A 299 33.65 3.11 -14.49
N GLY A 300 32.84 3.95 -13.84
CA GLY A 300 31.85 4.81 -14.48
C GLY A 300 30.40 4.31 -14.39
N PHE A 301 30.16 3.10 -13.89
CA PHE A 301 28.82 2.66 -13.49
C PHE A 301 28.34 3.48 -12.28
N LYS A 302 27.04 3.45 -11.98
CA LYS A 302 26.44 4.07 -10.79
C LYS A 302 25.67 2.99 -10.03
N ALA A 303 26.36 2.40 -9.05
CA ALA A 303 25.80 1.39 -8.16
C ALA A 303 25.18 2.06 -6.92
N VAL A 304 24.04 1.54 -6.50
CA VAL A 304 23.44 1.77 -5.20
C VAL A 304 23.53 0.45 -4.44
N ASP A 305 24.02 0.49 -3.20
CA ASP A 305 24.14 -0.67 -2.31
C ASP A 305 22.89 -0.84 -1.42
N SER A 306 22.83 -1.94 -0.66
CA SER A 306 21.69 -2.28 0.19
C SER A 306 21.50 -1.37 1.41
N THR A 307 22.43 -0.47 1.74
CA THR A 307 22.20 0.56 2.78
C THR A 307 21.28 1.68 2.31
N LYS A 308 21.05 1.81 0.99
CA LYS A 308 20.30 2.89 0.34
C LYS A 308 19.15 2.40 -0.54
N ALA A 309 18.99 1.09 -0.69
CA ALA A 309 17.97 0.47 -1.54
C ALA A 309 17.54 -0.89 -0.99
N ASP A 310 16.26 -1.19 -1.11
CA ASP A 310 15.68 -2.48 -0.70
C ASP A 310 15.32 -3.34 -1.92
N LEU A 311 15.57 -4.64 -1.83
CA LEU A 311 15.24 -5.62 -2.87
C LEU A 311 13.73 -5.79 -3.01
N ILE A 312 12.99 -5.76 -1.89
CA ILE A 312 11.57 -6.07 -1.89
C ILE A 312 10.75 -4.91 -2.48
N ASP A 313 11.15 -3.65 -2.26
CA ASP A 313 10.64 -2.51 -3.06
C ASP A 313 10.88 -2.74 -4.56
N HIS A 314 12.10 -3.02 -4.99
CA HIS A 314 12.42 -3.18 -6.43
C HIS A 314 11.64 -4.32 -7.09
N LEU A 315 11.37 -5.41 -6.37
CA LEU A 315 10.52 -6.51 -6.84
C LEU A 315 9.03 -6.11 -6.90
N HIS A 316 8.50 -5.40 -5.90
CA HIS A 316 7.07 -5.09 -5.81
C HIS A 316 6.63 -3.86 -6.59
N SER A 317 7.39 -2.76 -6.54
CA SER A 317 6.99 -1.48 -7.12
C SER A 317 7.45 -1.31 -8.57
N ARG A 318 8.50 -2.03 -9.00
CA ARG A 318 9.14 -1.84 -10.32
C ARG A 318 9.30 -3.12 -11.14
N ALA A 319 9.29 -4.30 -10.52
CA ALA A 319 9.66 -5.58 -11.14
C ALA A 319 11.01 -5.52 -11.90
N GLY A 320 11.97 -4.75 -11.38
CA GLY A 320 13.24 -4.46 -12.05
C GLY A 320 13.99 -3.27 -11.43
N GLY A 321 15.03 -2.79 -12.12
CA GLY A 321 15.90 -1.71 -11.65
C GLY A 321 17.03 -2.12 -10.70
N PHE A 322 17.17 -3.44 -10.46
CA PHE A 322 18.25 -4.04 -9.69
C PHE A 322 19.04 -5.05 -10.52
N VAL A 323 20.23 -5.41 -10.05
CA VAL A 323 21.02 -6.54 -10.54
C VAL A 323 21.54 -7.37 -9.36
N VAL A 324 21.54 -8.69 -9.49
CA VAL A 324 22.22 -9.58 -8.55
C VAL A 324 23.68 -9.72 -8.98
N ASP A 325 24.60 -9.24 -8.15
CA ASP A 325 26.04 -9.40 -8.29
C ASP A 325 26.41 -10.85 -7.97
N MET A 326 26.64 -11.64 -9.01
CA MET A 326 27.00 -13.05 -8.92
C MET A 326 28.46 -13.27 -8.44
N GLY A 327 29.20 -12.20 -8.13
CA GLY A 327 30.57 -12.25 -7.61
C GLY A 327 31.65 -12.54 -8.65
N THR A 328 31.26 -12.86 -9.90
CA THR A 328 32.14 -12.90 -11.07
C THR A 328 31.35 -12.49 -12.33
N GLY A 329 32.03 -12.00 -13.36
CA GLY A 329 31.44 -11.76 -14.69
C GLY A 329 31.26 -10.28 -15.02
N GLY A 330 30.02 -9.83 -15.22
CA GLY A 330 29.72 -8.52 -15.80
C GLY A 330 30.20 -7.33 -14.96
N VAL A 331 30.28 -7.48 -13.63
CA VAL A 331 30.89 -6.49 -12.73
C VAL A 331 32.40 -6.38 -13.01
N ASP A 332 33.13 -7.50 -13.07
CA ASP A 332 34.57 -7.53 -13.35
C ASP A 332 34.90 -6.97 -14.73
N LEU A 333 34.04 -7.25 -15.72
CA LEU A 333 34.20 -6.72 -17.09
C LEU A 333 34.09 -5.20 -17.11
N ILE A 334 33.23 -4.59 -16.28
CA ILE A 334 33.15 -3.13 -16.13
C ILE A 334 34.36 -2.61 -15.34
N VAL A 335 34.68 -3.19 -14.18
CA VAL A 335 35.79 -2.76 -13.31
C VAL A 335 37.14 -2.80 -14.03
N SER A 336 37.41 -3.85 -14.80
CA SER A 336 38.62 -3.99 -15.62
C SER A 336 38.69 -3.04 -16.83
N GLY A 337 37.62 -2.30 -17.13
CA GLY A 337 37.50 -1.46 -18.31
C GLY A 337 37.29 -2.23 -19.63
N THR A 338 37.10 -3.54 -19.56
CA THR A 338 36.82 -4.42 -20.72
C THR A 338 35.47 -4.08 -21.35
N ALA A 339 34.47 -3.78 -20.51
CA ALA A 339 33.17 -3.24 -20.89
C ALA A 339 33.09 -1.76 -20.53
N LYS A 340 32.78 -0.90 -21.51
CA LYS A 340 32.69 0.56 -21.27
C LYS A 340 31.27 0.95 -20.91
N VAL A 341 31.10 1.67 -19.80
CA VAL A 341 29.80 2.20 -19.36
C VAL A 341 29.67 3.69 -19.68
N ARG A 342 28.44 4.13 -19.98
CA ARG A 342 28.00 5.53 -19.93
C ARG A 342 26.76 5.64 -19.07
N SER A 343 26.87 6.41 -17.99
CA SER A 343 25.84 6.51 -16.94
C SER A 343 25.23 7.90 -16.88
N GLY A 344 23.95 7.98 -16.49
CA GLY A 344 23.21 9.25 -16.40
C GLY A 344 22.72 9.78 -17.75
N VAL A 345 22.67 8.94 -18.78
CA VAL A 345 22.35 9.33 -20.17
C VAL A 345 21.33 8.41 -20.82
N THR A 346 20.57 8.93 -21.77
CA THR A 346 19.60 8.17 -22.57
C THR A 346 19.88 8.31 -24.06
N PRO A 347 19.57 7.29 -24.90
CA PRO A 347 19.50 7.47 -26.35
C PRO A 347 18.46 8.54 -26.73
N VAL A 348 18.79 9.40 -27.69
CA VAL A 348 17.92 10.48 -28.20
C VAL A 348 17.62 10.28 -29.69
N SER A 349 18.64 9.92 -30.48
CA SER A 349 18.45 9.54 -31.88
C SER A 349 19.40 8.39 -32.27
N TYR A 350 19.01 7.63 -33.27
CA TYR A 350 19.91 6.72 -33.97
C TYR A 350 20.84 7.49 -34.91
N THR A 351 21.96 6.88 -35.25
CA THR A 351 22.91 7.34 -36.27
C THR A 351 23.23 6.19 -37.23
N SER A 352 24.04 6.42 -38.27
CA SER A 352 24.47 5.34 -39.18
C SER A 352 25.29 4.23 -38.50
N SER A 353 25.98 4.54 -37.40
CA SER A 353 26.96 3.68 -36.73
C SER A 353 26.68 3.45 -35.23
N GLY A 354 25.54 3.88 -34.70
CA GLY A 354 25.18 3.70 -33.28
C GLY A 354 24.12 4.70 -32.80
N LEU A 355 24.28 5.24 -31.59
CA LEU A 355 23.31 6.11 -30.92
C LEU A 355 23.90 7.48 -30.55
N ARG A 356 23.10 8.53 -30.65
CA ARG A 356 23.33 9.82 -30.00
C ARG A 356 22.69 9.82 -28.62
N LEU A 357 23.45 10.28 -27.62
CA LEU A 357 23.03 10.31 -26.22
C LEU A 357 22.56 11.71 -25.80
N SER A 358 21.89 11.79 -24.66
CA SER A 358 21.28 13.01 -24.11
C SER A 358 22.27 14.10 -23.69
N ASP A 359 23.54 13.75 -23.48
CA ASP A 359 24.65 14.69 -23.28
C ASP A 359 25.24 15.22 -24.61
N GLY A 360 24.66 14.83 -25.75
CA GLY A 360 25.09 15.18 -27.10
C GLY A 360 26.17 14.26 -27.68
N THR A 361 26.75 13.36 -26.88
CA THR A 361 27.82 12.45 -27.31
C THR A 361 27.29 11.36 -28.26
N LEU A 362 28.23 10.70 -28.95
CA LEU A 362 27.96 9.55 -29.81
C LEU A 362 28.56 8.30 -29.19
N MET A 363 27.80 7.21 -29.21
CA MET A 363 28.29 5.86 -28.92
C MET A 363 28.11 5.01 -30.17
N GLU A 364 29.21 4.52 -30.74
CA GLU A 364 29.22 3.70 -31.94
C GLU A 364 29.24 2.20 -31.60
N GLY A 365 28.55 1.39 -32.41
CA GLY A 365 28.51 -0.06 -32.28
C GLY A 365 27.75 -0.72 -33.44
N ASP A 366 28.16 -1.90 -33.85
CA ASP A 366 27.59 -2.62 -35.01
C ASP A 366 26.19 -3.20 -34.72
N SER A 367 25.81 -3.31 -33.44
CA SER A 367 24.54 -3.87 -32.98
C SER A 367 24.06 -3.22 -31.69
N LEU A 368 22.75 -3.23 -31.46
CA LEU A 368 22.08 -2.67 -30.28
C LEU A 368 21.20 -3.75 -29.64
N VAL A 369 21.33 -3.94 -28.32
CA VAL A 369 20.44 -4.80 -27.54
C VAL A 369 19.77 -3.97 -26.44
N TRP A 370 18.45 -3.82 -26.57
CA TRP A 370 17.60 -3.13 -25.61
C TRP A 370 17.25 -4.08 -24.47
N CYS A 371 17.87 -3.89 -23.32
CA CYS A 371 17.59 -4.58 -22.05
C CYS A 371 16.74 -3.67 -21.14
N THR A 372 15.72 -3.04 -21.74
CA THR A 372 14.88 -1.99 -21.15
C THR A 372 13.65 -2.52 -20.40
N GLY A 373 13.41 -3.83 -20.43
CA GLY A 373 12.34 -4.48 -19.68
C GLY A 373 11.04 -4.63 -20.48
N PHE A 374 9.92 -4.74 -19.77
CA PHE A 374 8.62 -5.05 -20.35
C PHE A 374 7.55 -4.12 -19.75
N GLU A 375 6.34 -4.11 -20.33
CA GLU A 375 5.21 -3.37 -19.77
C GLU A 375 4.77 -3.98 -18.44
N THR A 376 4.96 -3.24 -17.35
CA THR A 376 4.75 -3.74 -15.98
C THR A 376 3.29 -3.73 -15.54
N ASP A 377 2.40 -2.98 -16.20
CA ASP A 377 0.97 -3.02 -15.92
C ASP A 377 0.24 -4.04 -16.81
N THR A 378 0.15 -5.27 -16.32
CA THR A 378 -0.54 -6.39 -16.99
C THR A 378 -1.96 -6.06 -17.44
N ARG A 379 -2.66 -5.09 -16.83
CA ARG A 379 -4.01 -4.68 -17.28
C ARG A 379 -4.01 -4.17 -18.72
N LYS A 380 -2.91 -3.55 -19.17
CA LYS A 380 -2.70 -3.13 -20.57
C LYS A 380 -2.43 -4.32 -21.49
N GLU A 381 -1.88 -5.42 -20.97
CA GLU A 381 -1.64 -6.65 -21.73
C GLU A 381 -2.90 -7.53 -21.87
N LEU A 382 -3.94 -7.33 -21.05
CA LEU A 382 -5.13 -8.18 -21.03
C LEU A 382 -5.83 -8.26 -22.40
N GLY A 383 -5.82 -7.20 -23.21
CA GLY A 383 -6.35 -7.24 -24.58
C GLY A 383 -5.65 -8.27 -25.47
N ALA A 384 -4.34 -8.51 -25.25
CA ALA A 384 -3.57 -9.53 -25.98
C ALA A 384 -3.70 -10.95 -25.38
N ILE A 385 -4.17 -11.06 -24.13
CA ILE A 385 -4.31 -12.32 -23.39
C ILE A 385 -5.74 -12.89 -23.48
N LEU A 386 -6.75 -12.02 -23.35
CA LEU A 386 -8.18 -12.34 -23.25
C LEU A 386 -9.00 -11.87 -24.46
N GLY A 387 -8.43 -11.03 -25.33
CA GLY A 387 -9.05 -10.57 -26.57
C GLY A 387 -10.19 -9.56 -26.38
N GLU A 388 -11.18 -9.60 -27.27
CA GLU A 388 -12.37 -8.73 -27.22
C GLU A 388 -13.09 -8.91 -25.86
N GLY A 389 -13.42 -7.81 -25.18
CA GLY A 389 -14.03 -7.82 -23.84
C GLY A 389 -13.06 -7.78 -22.65
N ALA A 390 -11.74 -7.84 -22.90
CA ALA A 390 -10.72 -7.74 -21.85
C ALA A 390 -10.83 -6.48 -20.97
N ASP A 391 -11.32 -5.35 -21.50
CA ASP A 391 -11.48 -4.10 -20.72
C ASP A 391 -12.49 -4.24 -19.56
N ALA A 392 -13.51 -5.09 -19.73
CA ALA A 392 -14.48 -5.41 -18.68
C ALA A 392 -13.89 -6.29 -17.56
N VAL A 393 -12.77 -6.95 -17.83
CA VAL A 393 -11.94 -7.67 -16.85
C VAL A 393 -10.92 -6.71 -16.22
N ALA A 394 -10.19 -5.94 -17.04
CA ALA A 394 -9.20 -4.96 -16.60
C ALA A 394 -9.75 -3.92 -15.63
N SER A 395 -10.95 -3.40 -15.89
CA SER A 395 -11.66 -2.43 -15.03
C SER A 395 -12.16 -3.00 -13.70
N LYS A 396 -12.05 -4.31 -13.48
CA LYS A 396 -12.39 -5.01 -12.24
C LYS A 396 -11.15 -5.54 -11.51
N MET A 397 -9.94 -5.27 -12.02
CA MET A 397 -8.67 -5.70 -11.47
C MET A 397 -7.88 -4.53 -10.89
N ASP A 398 -7.36 -4.71 -9.67
CA ASP A 398 -6.46 -3.75 -9.04
C ASP A 398 -5.12 -3.65 -9.77
N ALA A 399 -4.34 -2.62 -9.42
CA ALA A 399 -2.97 -2.47 -9.91
C ALA A 399 -2.14 -3.70 -9.49
N MET A 400 -1.46 -4.33 -10.46
CA MET A 400 -0.76 -5.57 -10.18
C MET A 400 0.51 -5.37 -9.35
N LEU A 401 1.24 -4.28 -9.56
CA LEU A 401 2.43 -3.94 -8.78
C LEU A 401 2.07 -3.03 -7.60
N GLY A 402 2.92 -3.05 -6.57
CA GLY A 402 2.71 -2.38 -5.30
C GLY A 402 2.16 -3.27 -4.20
N VAL A 403 1.85 -2.63 -3.08
CA VAL A 403 1.30 -3.22 -1.85
C VAL A 403 -0.07 -2.56 -1.60
N ASP A 404 -1.06 -3.35 -1.20
CA ASP A 404 -2.42 -2.87 -0.98
C ASP A 404 -2.60 -2.11 0.35
N GLY A 405 -3.82 -1.59 0.58
CA GLY A 405 -4.14 -0.81 1.78
C GLY A 405 -4.08 -1.57 3.11
N GLU A 406 -3.84 -2.89 3.10
CA GLU A 406 -3.64 -3.71 4.30
C GLU A 406 -2.20 -4.25 4.42
N GLY A 407 -1.30 -3.83 3.52
CA GLY A 407 0.09 -4.30 3.50
C GLY A 407 0.28 -5.64 2.78
N GLY A 408 -0.75 -6.17 2.11
CA GLY A 408 -0.69 -7.37 1.29
C GLY A 408 -0.28 -7.08 -0.15
N ALA A 409 -0.06 -8.13 -0.94
CA ALA A 409 0.19 -7.99 -2.38
C ALA A 409 -0.78 -8.87 -3.17
N GLY A 410 -1.29 -8.37 -4.30
CA GLY A 410 -2.16 -9.14 -5.21
C GLY A 410 -1.43 -10.23 -6.02
N GLN A 411 -0.45 -10.90 -5.40
CA GLN A 411 0.42 -11.91 -6.01
C GLN A 411 0.51 -13.12 -5.09
N HIS A 412 0.60 -14.32 -5.68
CA HIS A 412 0.88 -15.56 -4.97
C HIS A 412 2.08 -16.25 -5.60
N ARG A 413 3.01 -16.75 -4.77
CA ARG A 413 4.13 -17.60 -5.23
C ARG A 413 3.57 -18.87 -5.87
N TRP A 414 4.17 -19.34 -6.97
CA TRP A 414 3.65 -20.47 -7.73
C TRP A 414 3.52 -21.78 -6.93
N TYR A 415 4.30 -21.95 -5.85
CA TYR A 415 4.29 -23.15 -5.00
C TYR A 415 3.00 -23.27 -4.17
N SER A 416 2.38 -22.12 -3.89
CA SER A 416 1.23 -21.98 -3.01
C SER A 416 0.02 -22.79 -3.49
N ASN A 417 -0.66 -23.42 -2.54
CA ASN A 417 -1.95 -24.07 -2.76
C ASN A 417 -3.16 -23.11 -2.57
N VAL A 418 -2.93 -21.87 -2.10
CA VAL A 418 -4.00 -20.94 -1.69
C VAL A 418 -5.02 -20.71 -2.80
N VAL A 419 -4.61 -20.54 -4.06
CA VAL A 419 -5.56 -20.30 -5.16
C VAL A 419 -6.35 -21.57 -5.52
N GLY A 420 -5.70 -22.73 -5.54
CA GLY A 420 -6.41 -24.01 -5.71
C GLY A 420 -7.46 -24.24 -4.61
N LEU A 421 -7.12 -23.93 -3.36
CA LEU A 421 -8.05 -23.97 -2.23
C LEU A 421 -9.13 -22.89 -2.33
N GLN A 422 -8.83 -21.64 -2.72
CA GLN A 422 -9.86 -20.62 -2.95
C GLN A 422 -10.87 -21.08 -4.01
N VAL A 423 -10.39 -21.64 -5.12
CA VAL A 423 -11.25 -22.23 -6.17
C VAL A 423 -12.09 -23.36 -5.61
N LYS A 424 -11.49 -24.36 -4.94
CA LYS A 424 -12.24 -25.50 -4.37
C LYS A 424 -13.28 -25.02 -3.35
N GLY A 425 -12.87 -24.18 -2.40
CA GLY A 425 -13.75 -23.63 -1.38
C GLY A 425 -14.90 -22.80 -1.95
N TRP A 426 -14.67 -22.08 -3.05
CA TRP A 426 -15.72 -21.36 -3.77
C TRP A 426 -16.65 -22.30 -4.54
N LEU A 427 -16.11 -23.28 -5.27
CA LEU A 427 -16.90 -24.25 -6.04
C LEU A 427 -17.86 -25.05 -5.16
N GLU A 428 -17.43 -25.41 -3.95
CA GLU A 428 -18.18 -26.15 -2.91
C GLU A 428 -18.98 -25.23 -1.96
N GLY A 429 -18.86 -23.90 -2.07
CA GLY A 429 -19.61 -22.93 -1.24
C GLY A 429 -19.13 -22.75 0.21
N ILE A 430 -17.95 -23.28 0.56
CA ILE A 430 -17.38 -23.29 1.91
C ILE A 430 -16.29 -22.23 2.16
N LEU A 431 -15.97 -21.39 1.17
CA LEU A 431 -14.92 -20.37 1.30
C LEU A 431 -15.25 -19.39 2.46
N PRO A 432 -14.37 -19.21 3.47
CA PRO A 432 -14.64 -18.33 4.60
C PRO A 432 -14.76 -16.86 4.19
N ASP A 433 -15.49 -16.06 4.97
CA ASP A 433 -15.75 -14.65 4.64
C ASP A 433 -14.47 -13.82 4.43
N ALA A 434 -13.41 -14.02 5.23
CA ALA A 434 -12.12 -13.35 5.00
C ALA A 434 -11.45 -13.67 3.63
N TYR A 435 -11.80 -14.82 3.03
CA TYR A 435 -11.36 -15.26 1.70
C TYR A 435 -12.39 -14.97 0.60
N ARG A 436 -13.64 -14.64 0.96
CA ARG A 436 -14.63 -14.02 0.06
C ARG A 436 -14.37 -12.51 -0.06
N ASP A 437 -14.10 -11.83 1.04
CA ASP A 437 -13.88 -10.38 1.11
C ASP A 437 -12.64 -9.92 0.32
N THR A 438 -11.64 -10.79 0.14
CA THR A 438 -10.49 -10.56 -0.76
C THR A 438 -10.87 -10.67 -2.25
N LEU A 439 -11.99 -11.31 -2.59
CA LEU A 439 -12.64 -11.23 -3.91
C LEU A 439 -13.67 -10.08 -3.98
N GLU A 440 -14.28 -9.68 -2.85
CA GLU A 440 -15.31 -8.62 -2.78
C GLU A 440 -14.78 -7.18 -2.63
N ARG A 441 -13.45 -6.94 -2.55
CA ARG A 441 -12.90 -5.56 -2.49
C ARG A 441 -13.27 -4.66 -3.66
N SER A 442 -13.78 -5.23 -4.76
CA SER A 442 -14.56 -4.47 -5.74
C SER A 442 -16.01 -4.27 -5.28
N TYR A 443 -16.29 -3.21 -4.52
CA TYR A 443 -17.61 -2.93 -3.91
C TYR A 443 -18.73 -2.57 -4.91
N GLN A 444 -19.22 -3.58 -5.64
CA GLN A 444 -20.55 -3.65 -6.24
C GLN A 444 -21.01 -5.11 -6.16
N ALA A 445 -22.15 -5.36 -5.52
CA ALA A 445 -22.81 -6.66 -5.61
C ALA A 445 -23.08 -6.97 -7.10
N ASN A 446 -22.77 -8.21 -7.54
CA ASN A 446 -22.70 -8.68 -8.93
C ASN A 446 -21.41 -8.25 -9.67
N LYS A 447 -20.27 -8.88 -9.31
CA LYS A 447 -19.05 -8.88 -10.14
C LYS A 447 -18.50 -10.32 -10.31
N PRO A 448 -17.84 -10.62 -11.45
CA PRO A 448 -17.53 -11.98 -11.86
C PRO A 448 -16.17 -12.50 -11.39
N ASN A 449 -16.06 -13.81 -11.23
CA ASN A 449 -14.96 -14.48 -10.53
C ASN A 449 -13.69 -14.62 -11.40
N ILE A 450 -12.76 -13.67 -11.32
CA ILE A 450 -11.39 -13.78 -11.88
C ILE A 450 -10.38 -14.02 -10.76
N LEU A 451 -9.48 -14.97 -10.97
CA LEU A 451 -8.28 -15.17 -10.15
C LEU A 451 -7.04 -14.91 -11.02
N VAL A 452 -6.03 -14.25 -10.45
CA VAL A 452 -4.77 -13.96 -11.16
C VAL A 452 -3.61 -14.60 -10.41
N MET A 453 -2.81 -15.37 -11.14
CA MET A 453 -1.67 -16.10 -10.63
C MET A 453 -0.37 -15.70 -11.30
N ARG A 454 0.72 -15.72 -10.52
CA ARG A 454 1.96 -15.06 -10.91
C ARG A 454 3.19 -15.91 -10.70
N LEU A 455 4.25 -15.48 -11.38
CA LEU A 455 5.59 -15.53 -10.84
C LEU A 455 5.72 -14.40 -9.82
N SER A 456 5.98 -14.73 -8.55
CA SER A 456 6.38 -13.74 -7.55
C SER A 456 7.49 -14.30 -6.66
N ALA A 457 8.61 -13.59 -6.61
CA ALA A 457 9.63 -13.77 -5.58
C ALA A 457 9.24 -12.87 -4.39
N THR A 458 8.63 -13.44 -3.35
CA THR A 458 7.97 -12.66 -2.29
C THR A 458 8.20 -13.24 -0.89
N ILE A 459 8.22 -12.32 0.10
CA ILE A 459 8.72 -12.45 1.49
C ILE A 459 7.71 -11.71 2.42
N PRO A 460 7.18 -12.21 3.59
CA PRO A 460 7.99 -12.55 4.81
C PRO A 460 7.46 -13.36 6.05
N LEU A 461 8.37 -13.75 6.97
CA LEU A 461 8.29 -13.72 8.46
C LEU A 461 9.63 -14.05 9.20
N ALA A 462 10.70 -13.26 9.05
CA ALA A 462 12.00 -13.51 9.70
C ALA A 462 12.12 -13.07 11.20
N VAL A 463 10.99 -12.91 11.90
CA VAL A 463 10.91 -12.14 13.16
C VAL A 463 11.56 -12.85 14.36
N LEU A 464 11.43 -14.17 14.49
CA LEU A 464 11.98 -14.90 15.65
C LEU A 464 13.49 -15.19 15.52
N ALA A 465 13.98 -15.35 14.29
CA ALA A 465 15.40 -15.59 14.00
C ALA A 465 16.22 -14.29 14.06
N CYS A 466 15.75 -13.20 13.47
CA CYS A 466 16.48 -11.93 13.48
C CYS A 466 16.52 -11.28 14.87
N ALA A 467 15.49 -11.47 15.72
CA ALA A 467 15.53 -11.02 17.11
C ALA A 467 16.64 -11.74 17.91
N LYS A 468 16.82 -13.06 17.69
CA LYS A 468 17.94 -13.81 18.28
C LYS A 468 19.29 -13.42 17.66
N ALA A 469 19.35 -13.11 16.36
CA ALA A 469 20.57 -12.66 15.70
C ALA A 469 21.03 -11.26 16.15
N ALA A 470 20.10 -10.33 16.39
CA ALA A 470 20.39 -9.00 16.92
C ALA A 470 20.89 -9.08 18.38
N LEU A 471 20.32 -9.97 19.19
CA LEU A 471 20.84 -10.29 20.54
C LEU A 471 22.23 -10.94 20.44
N ALA A 472 22.43 -11.90 19.53
CA ALA A 472 23.72 -12.53 19.30
C ALA A 472 24.80 -11.56 18.80
N ALA A 473 24.45 -10.53 18.00
CA ALA A 473 25.38 -9.47 17.62
C ALA A 473 25.82 -8.62 18.84
N GLU A 474 24.92 -8.42 19.80
CA GLU A 474 25.24 -7.77 21.07
C GLU A 474 26.13 -8.64 21.98
N ASP A 475 26.01 -9.97 21.90
CA ASP A 475 26.83 -10.92 22.67
C ASP A 475 28.18 -11.24 22.01
N ILE A 476 28.26 -11.19 20.68
CA ILE A 476 29.52 -11.20 19.90
C ILE A 476 30.35 -9.95 20.26
N ALA A 477 29.71 -8.80 20.49
CA ALA A 477 30.38 -7.60 20.98
C ALA A 477 30.86 -7.72 22.45
N LYS A 478 30.41 -8.72 23.21
CA LYS A 478 30.81 -9.02 24.59
C LYS A 478 31.80 -10.20 24.68
N GLY A 479 31.94 -11.00 23.62
CA GLY A 479 32.93 -12.07 23.50
C GLY A 479 32.46 -13.46 23.94
N ASP A 480 31.14 -13.69 24.05
CA ASP A 480 30.58 -14.99 24.42
C ASP A 480 30.33 -15.93 23.22
N THR A 481 30.30 -17.23 23.50
CA THR A 481 30.26 -18.30 22.48
C THR A 481 28.87 -18.44 21.84
N PRO A 482 28.72 -18.63 20.51
CA PRO A 482 27.41 -18.77 19.88
C PRO A 482 26.60 -19.98 20.38
N ILE A 483 25.28 -19.81 20.48
CA ILE A 483 24.33 -20.92 20.66
C ILE A 483 24.12 -21.57 19.29
N ASP A 484 24.41 -22.87 19.19
CA ASP A 484 24.13 -23.65 17.99
C ASP A 484 22.61 -23.85 17.83
N ILE A 485 22.09 -23.54 16.66
CA ILE A 485 20.66 -23.55 16.30
C ILE A 485 20.32 -24.64 15.27
N HIS A 486 21.28 -25.49 14.89
CA HIS A 486 21.09 -26.48 13.83
C HIS A 486 20.25 -27.71 14.21
N GLU A 487 20.24 -28.16 15.47
CA GLU A 487 19.62 -29.46 15.83
C GLU A 487 18.12 -29.39 16.22
N ASP A 488 17.63 -28.30 16.83
CA ASP A 488 16.29 -28.28 17.45
C ASP A 488 15.11 -28.09 16.47
N LEU A 489 15.31 -27.47 15.31
CA LEU A 489 14.22 -27.17 14.37
C LEU A 489 13.82 -28.35 13.47
N ALA A 490 14.71 -29.32 13.27
CA ALA A 490 14.46 -30.48 12.41
C ALA A 490 13.61 -31.58 13.08
N ALA A 491 13.40 -31.49 14.40
CA ALA A 491 12.86 -32.59 15.22
C ALA A 491 11.40 -32.41 15.68
N VAL A 492 10.73 -31.30 15.35
CA VAL A 492 9.38 -30.98 15.86
C VAL A 492 8.28 -31.58 14.96
N PRO A 493 7.49 -32.58 15.42
CA PRO A 493 6.36 -33.08 14.65
C PRO A 493 5.21 -32.07 14.71
N ILE A 494 4.65 -31.69 13.56
CA ILE A 494 3.51 -30.76 13.50
C ILE A 494 2.21 -31.53 13.75
N GLU A 495 1.96 -31.90 15.01
CA GLU A 495 0.66 -32.43 15.45
C GLU A 495 0.03 -31.52 16.52
N SER A 496 -0.98 -30.74 16.10
CA SER A 496 -1.83 -29.86 16.93
C SER A 496 -1.17 -28.74 17.73
N LEU A 497 -1.13 -27.52 17.15
CA LEU A 497 -0.82 -26.28 17.86
C LEU A 497 -2.07 -25.68 18.50
N PHE A 498 -2.07 -25.53 19.83
CA PHE A 498 -3.19 -24.95 20.62
C PHE A 498 -2.78 -23.78 21.52
N GLU A 499 -1.60 -23.20 21.33
CA GLU A 499 -1.15 -22.03 22.10
C GLU A 499 -0.67 -20.91 21.15
N VAL A 500 -1.27 -19.72 21.28
CA VAL A 500 -0.94 -18.56 20.44
C VAL A 500 -0.16 -17.57 21.27
N HIS A 501 1.12 -17.40 20.93
CA HIS A 501 1.94 -16.31 21.46
C HIS A 501 1.85 -15.09 20.56
N GLU A 502 1.29 -13.99 21.08
CA GLU A 502 1.35 -12.68 20.45
C GLU A 502 2.73 -12.06 20.69
N VAL A 503 3.56 -11.98 19.64
CA VAL A 503 4.87 -11.34 19.67
C VAL A 503 4.85 -10.13 18.74
N ILE A 504 4.69 -8.94 19.33
CA ILE A 504 4.69 -7.66 18.60
C ILE A 504 6.13 -7.12 18.59
N VAL A 505 6.88 -7.36 17.52
CA VAL A 505 8.17 -6.68 17.29
C VAL A 505 7.90 -5.35 16.60
N THR A 506 8.24 -4.25 17.27
CA THR A 506 8.11 -2.89 16.73
C THR A 506 9.50 -2.29 16.49
N LEU A 507 9.86 -2.03 15.24
CA LEU A 507 10.92 -1.07 14.94
C LEU A 507 10.36 0.33 15.19
N THR A 508 10.96 1.05 16.13
CA THR A 508 10.55 2.40 16.51
C THR A 508 11.53 3.42 15.94
N GLU A 509 11.13 4.14 14.90
CA GLU A 509 11.69 5.47 14.68
C GLU A 509 11.20 6.38 15.79
N GLU A 510 12.04 6.61 16.81
CA GLU A 510 11.77 7.65 17.81
C GLU A 510 11.87 9.02 17.15
N PHE A 511 10.74 9.58 16.72
CA PHE A 511 10.64 10.96 16.25
C PHE A 511 10.94 11.92 17.41
N LYS A 512 12.21 12.30 17.56
CA LYS A 512 12.66 13.28 18.54
C LYS A 512 11.99 14.64 18.28
N PRO A 513 11.31 15.24 19.28
CA PRO A 513 10.60 16.50 19.12
C PRO A 513 11.44 17.58 18.45
N SER A 514 10.83 18.35 17.54
CA SER A 514 11.51 19.48 16.91
C SER A 514 11.68 20.65 17.90
N PRO A 515 12.69 21.53 17.74
CA PRO A 515 12.86 22.68 18.61
C PRO A 515 11.63 23.63 18.63
N ARG A 516 10.85 23.68 17.55
CA ARG A 516 9.57 24.43 17.52
C ARG A 516 8.51 23.76 18.39
N TYR A 517 8.42 22.43 18.37
CA TYR A 517 7.52 21.67 19.25
C TYR A 517 7.86 21.91 20.72
N GLU A 518 9.14 21.80 21.11
CA GLU A 518 9.56 22.03 22.50
C GLU A 518 9.28 23.46 22.98
N ALA A 519 9.53 24.45 22.10
CA ALA A 519 9.25 25.85 22.39
C ALA A 519 7.75 26.12 22.61
N GLU A 520 6.88 25.56 21.76
CA GLU A 520 5.43 25.71 21.91
C GLU A 520 4.88 24.90 23.08
N HIS A 521 5.38 23.68 23.36
CA HIS A 521 4.98 22.92 24.56
C HIS A 521 5.28 23.71 25.84
N LYS A 522 6.46 24.31 25.95
CA LYS A 522 6.82 25.19 27.06
C LYS A 522 5.94 26.44 27.13
N ALA A 523 5.57 27.04 26.00
CA ALA A 523 4.66 28.17 25.94
C ALA A 523 3.23 27.79 26.37
N LEU A 524 2.73 26.63 25.92
CA LEU A 524 1.45 26.04 26.27
C LEU A 524 1.34 25.77 27.77
N LEU A 525 2.34 25.10 28.37
CA LEU A 525 2.37 24.86 29.82
C LEU A 525 2.34 26.17 30.63
N LYS A 526 3.00 27.23 30.14
CA LYS A 526 2.92 28.58 30.74
C LYS A 526 1.49 29.16 30.63
N ARG A 527 0.82 29.03 29.48
CA ARG A 527 -0.59 29.44 29.28
C ARG A 527 -1.58 28.61 30.12
N MET A 528 -1.22 27.37 30.45
CA MET A 528 -2.00 26.47 31.30
C MET A 528 -1.79 26.71 32.81
N SER A 529 -0.74 27.43 33.24
CA SER A 529 -0.49 27.67 34.66
C SER A 529 -1.61 28.46 35.35
N LYS A 530 -1.98 28.11 36.59
CA LYS A 530 -3.11 28.73 37.32
C LYS A 530 -2.97 30.23 37.57
N SER A 531 -1.76 30.76 37.47
CA SER A 531 -1.43 32.19 37.56
C SER A 531 -1.63 32.94 36.23
N HIS A 532 -1.99 32.27 35.15
CA HIS A 532 -2.11 32.85 33.82
C HIS A 532 -3.54 33.34 33.52
N GLY A 533 -3.78 34.63 33.75
CA GLY A 533 -5.08 35.25 33.50
C GLY A 533 -6.08 35.00 34.62
N LYS A 534 -7.37 34.89 34.28
CA LYS A 534 -8.45 34.65 35.26
C LYS A 534 -8.80 33.17 35.29
N TRP A 535 -8.94 32.61 36.50
CA TRP A 535 -9.39 31.23 36.68
C TRP A 535 -10.92 31.14 36.54
N ASP A 536 -11.40 31.07 35.31
CA ASP A 536 -12.81 30.92 34.94
C ASP A 536 -12.97 29.87 33.81
N THR A 537 -14.18 29.72 33.26
CA THR A 537 -14.49 28.72 32.21
C THR A 537 -13.79 28.96 30.87
N THR A 538 -13.13 30.11 30.69
CA THR A 538 -12.30 30.41 29.51
C THR A 538 -10.83 30.04 29.72
N HIS A 539 -10.39 29.82 30.96
CA HIS A 539 -9.01 29.47 31.29
C HIS A 539 -8.58 28.13 30.65
N PRO A 540 -7.44 28.05 29.94
CA PRO A 540 -7.02 26.84 29.23
C PRO A 540 -7.02 25.58 30.10
N ARG A 541 -6.43 25.61 31.31
CA ARG A 541 -6.40 24.44 32.21
C ARG A 541 -7.77 24.10 32.81
N ALA A 542 -8.71 25.03 32.91
CA ALA A 542 -10.09 24.71 33.33
C ALA A 542 -10.85 23.98 32.20
N ARG A 543 -10.66 24.43 30.95
CA ARG A 543 -11.20 23.77 29.75
C ARG A 543 -10.60 22.38 29.53
N LEU A 544 -9.30 22.20 29.80
CA LEU A 544 -8.63 20.90 29.82
C LEU A 544 -9.26 19.96 30.87
N LEU A 545 -9.48 20.45 32.10
CA LEU A 545 -10.12 19.67 33.16
C LEU A 545 -11.59 19.31 32.84
N ASP A 546 -12.33 20.18 32.15
CA ASP A 546 -13.67 19.88 31.63
C ASP A 546 -13.64 18.83 30.49
N ALA A 547 -12.60 18.82 29.66
CA ALA A 547 -12.42 17.77 28.65
C ALA A 547 -12.06 16.42 29.28
N LEU A 548 -11.11 16.40 30.22
CA LEU A 548 -10.74 15.22 31.00
C LEU A 548 -11.96 14.63 31.74
N HIS A 549 -12.81 15.47 32.34
CA HIS A 549 -14.07 15.03 32.96
C HIS A 549 -14.98 14.27 31.97
N GLY A 550 -15.08 14.74 30.73
CA GLY A 550 -15.80 14.03 29.66
C GLY A 550 -15.26 12.64 29.36
N TYR A 551 -13.95 12.51 29.14
CA TYR A 551 -13.30 11.23 28.85
C TYR A 551 -13.34 10.25 30.04
N VAL A 552 -13.06 10.72 31.26
CA VAL A 552 -13.15 9.93 32.50
C VAL A 552 -14.55 9.34 32.66
N ARG A 553 -15.60 10.13 32.39
CA ARG A 553 -17.00 9.71 32.54
C ARG A 553 -17.59 9.07 31.28
N TYR A 554 -16.82 8.83 30.22
CA TYR A 554 -17.32 8.31 28.93
C TYR A 554 -18.26 7.11 29.11
N ARG A 555 -17.83 6.08 29.85
CA ARG A 555 -18.65 4.89 30.12
C ARG A 555 -19.96 5.24 30.78
N GLU A 556 -19.93 6.00 31.87
CA GLU A 556 -21.14 6.36 32.63
C GLU A 556 -22.14 7.16 31.77
N ARG A 557 -21.64 8.02 30.87
CA ARG A 557 -22.48 8.84 29.99
C ARG A 557 -23.11 8.05 28.84
N GLN A 558 -22.40 7.08 28.24
CA GLN A 558 -22.98 6.19 27.21
C GLN A 558 -23.88 5.12 27.85
N THR A 559 -23.39 4.48 28.92
CA THR A 559 -24.11 4.03 30.14
C THR A 559 -25.59 4.43 30.20
N ALA A 560 -25.81 5.67 30.65
CA ALA A 560 -27.13 6.24 30.88
C ALA A 560 -28.06 6.30 29.65
N GLU A 561 -27.51 6.51 28.43
CA GLU A 561 -28.30 6.49 27.20
C GLU A 561 -28.67 5.06 26.79
N LEU A 562 -27.77 4.08 26.94
CA LEU A 562 -28.10 2.66 26.72
C LEU A 562 -29.20 2.19 27.70
N ASP A 563 -29.13 2.58 28.96
CA ASP A 563 -30.15 2.25 29.96
C ASP A 563 -31.48 3.00 29.75
N LYS A 564 -31.46 4.15 29.05
CA LYS A 564 -32.69 4.79 28.55
C LYS A 564 -33.33 3.96 27.44
N TRP A 565 -32.56 3.41 26.49
CA TRP A 565 -33.08 2.45 25.50
C TRP A 565 -33.64 1.18 26.14
N ARG A 566 -32.91 0.57 27.11
CA ARG A 566 -33.41 -0.58 27.89
C ARG A 566 -34.72 -0.26 28.62
N ARG A 567 -34.84 0.92 29.24
CA ARG A 567 -36.09 1.37 29.89
C ARG A 567 -37.24 1.53 28.90
N MET A 568 -37.02 2.18 27.75
CA MET A 568 -38.05 2.34 26.73
C MET A 568 -38.50 0.99 26.15
N TYR A 569 -37.57 0.04 25.96
CA TYR A 569 -37.91 -1.31 25.50
C TYR A 569 -38.86 -2.07 26.46
N LYS A 570 -38.85 -1.76 27.76
CA LYS A 570 -39.80 -2.34 28.73
C LYS A 570 -41.26 -2.05 28.36
N ASN A 571 -41.56 -0.94 27.67
CA ASN A 571 -42.91 -0.58 27.23
C ASN A 571 -43.43 -1.42 26.04
N THR A 572 -42.56 -2.19 25.38
CA THR A 572 -42.92 -3.11 24.29
C THR A 572 -43.74 -4.29 24.83
N SER A 573 -44.75 -4.77 24.11
CA SER A 573 -45.61 -5.85 24.62
C SER A 573 -44.88 -7.19 24.71
N SER A 574 -45.38 -8.11 25.55
CA SER A 574 -44.76 -9.43 25.72
C SER A 574 -44.77 -10.30 24.45
N SER A 575 -45.75 -10.12 23.55
CA SER A 575 -45.78 -10.81 22.26
C SER A 575 -44.76 -10.23 21.28
N GLN A 576 -44.64 -8.90 21.22
CA GLN A 576 -43.64 -8.20 20.41
C GLN A 576 -42.21 -8.55 20.85
N LYS A 577 -41.94 -8.55 22.17
CA LYS A 577 -40.64 -8.95 22.73
C LYS A 577 -40.25 -10.37 22.33
N LYS A 578 -41.17 -11.34 22.38
CA LYS A 578 -40.88 -12.72 21.94
C LYS A 578 -40.40 -12.79 20.49
N VAL A 579 -41.03 -12.03 19.58
CA VAL A 579 -40.60 -11.95 18.17
C VAL A 579 -39.22 -11.30 18.06
N LEU A 580 -38.98 -10.18 18.75
CA LEU A 580 -37.72 -9.44 18.71
C LEU A 580 -36.52 -10.24 19.28
N GLU A 581 -36.71 -10.96 20.38
CA GLU A 581 -35.63 -11.81 20.93
C GLU A 581 -35.39 -13.05 20.06
N HIS A 582 -36.43 -13.69 19.53
CA HIS A 582 -36.26 -14.87 18.66
C HIS A 582 -35.63 -14.54 17.31
N ALA A 583 -36.08 -13.46 16.65
CA ALA A 583 -35.65 -13.14 15.29
C ALA A 583 -34.30 -12.40 15.23
N VAL A 584 -34.01 -11.51 16.19
CA VAL A 584 -32.83 -10.63 16.13
C VAL A 584 -32.05 -10.51 17.45
N GLY A 585 -32.47 -11.19 18.53
CA GLY A 585 -31.79 -11.10 19.84
C GLY A 585 -31.67 -9.67 20.35
N TYR A 586 -32.76 -8.90 20.34
CA TYR A 586 -32.72 -7.45 20.59
C TYR A 586 -32.08 -7.06 21.93
N THR A 587 -32.24 -7.87 22.99
CA THR A 587 -31.53 -7.67 24.27
C THR A 587 -30.02 -7.94 24.13
N LYS A 588 -29.63 -9.04 23.45
CA LYS A 588 -28.22 -9.36 23.16
C LYS A 588 -27.51 -8.24 22.37
N LYS A 589 -28.22 -7.55 21.48
CA LYS A 589 -27.71 -6.34 20.80
C LYS A 589 -27.33 -5.25 21.81
N MET A 590 -28.14 -5.00 22.83
CA MET A 590 -27.83 -4.00 23.87
C MET A 590 -26.62 -4.41 24.71
N ASP A 591 -26.51 -5.69 25.04
CA ASP A 591 -25.40 -6.20 25.87
C ASP A 591 -24.08 -6.22 25.09
N THR A 592 -24.13 -6.43 23.77
CA THR A 592 -22.97 -6.23 22.88
C THR A 592 -22.55 -4.76 22.88
N ILE A 593 -23.48 -3.81 22.78
CA ILE A 593 -23.17 -2.36 22.88
C ILE A 593 -22.53 -2.01 24.22
N ALA A 594 -23.00 -2.60 25.33
CA ALA A 594 -22.39 -2.39 26.65
C ALA A 594 -20.91 -2.83 26.68
N SER A 595 -20.58 -3.97 26.04
CA SER A 595 -19.19 -4.43 25.89
C SER A 595 -18.34 -3.49 25.02
N LEU A 596 -18.88 -3.02 23.88
CA LEU A 596 -18.19 -2.07 23.00
C LEU A 596 -18.00 -0.68 23.65
N ILE A 597 -18.91 -0.26 24.53
CA ILE A 597 -18.73 0.94 25.37
C ILE A 597 -17.54 0.77 26.31
N GLU A 598 -17.34 -0.41 26.92
CA GLU A 598 -16.18 -0.66 27.78
C GLU A 598 -14.87 -0.62 26.97
N GLN A 599 -14.83 -1.19 25.75
CA GLN A 599 -13.64 -1.10 24.89
C GLN A 599 -13.29 0.35 24.53
N ASN A 600 -14.26 1.17 24.13
CA ASN A 600 -14.05 2.61 23.93
C ASN A 600 -13.66 3.34 25.24
N HIS A 601 -14.10 2.85 26.41
CA HIS A 601 -13.72 3.44 27.69
C HIS A 601 -12.25 3.19 28.02
N VAL A 602 -11.69 2.03 27.71
CA VAL A 602 -10.24 1.75 27.85
C VAL A 602 -9.43 2.74 27.02
N LEU A 603 -9.82 2.97 25.75
CA LEU A 603 -9.21 4.02 24.91
C LEU A 603 -9.34 5.42 25.56
N CYS A 604 -10.50 5.76 26.11
CA CYS A 604 -10.69 7.03 26.82
C CYS A 604 -9.81 7.17 28.06
N GLN A 605 -9.53 6.08 28.79
CA GLN A 605 -8.59 6.08 29.93
C GLN A 605 -7.15 6.32 29.44
N GLN A 606 -6.72 5.68 28.36
CA GLN A 606 -5.39 5.91 27.78
C GLN A 606 -5.20 7.35 27.26
N ILE A 607 -6.25 7.94 26.68
CA ILE A 607 -6.28 9.37 26.31
C ILE A 607 -6.10 10.26 27.55
N VAL A 608 -6.82 9.97 28.64
CA VAL A 608 -6.68 10.69 29.92
C VAL A 608 -5.27 10.55 30.49
N ASP A 609 -4.72 9.34 30.54
CA ASP A 609 -3.41 9.09 31.14
C ASP A 609 -2.27 9.76 30.36
N GLY A 610 -2.29 9.71 29.02
CA GLY A 610 -1.36 10.44 28.17
C GLY A 610 -1.49 11.96 28.32
N ALA A 611 -2.70 12.48 28.55
CA ALA A 611 -2.94 13.89 28.79
C ALA A 611 -2.43 14.35 30.16
N LEU A 612 -2.69 13.61 31.23
CA LEU A 612 -2.22 13.97 32.59
C LEU A 612 -0.69 14.13 32.62
N GLU A 613 0.03 13.24 31.93
CA GLU A 613 1.47 13.31 31.71
C GLU A 613 1.87 14.54 30.87
N PHE A 614 1.32 14.68 29.65
CA PHE A 614 1.71 15.74 28.70
C PHE A 614 1.48 17.17 29.23
N TYR A 615 0.39 17.40 29.95
CA TYR A 615 0.03 18.73 30.50
C TYR A 615 0.52 18.96 31.94
N GLY A 616 1.17 17.98 32.58
CA GLY A 616 1.57 18.05 33.99
C GLY A 616 0.38 18.32 34.91
N VAL A 617 -0.65 17.47 34.83
CA VAL A 617 -1.87 17.55 35.65
C VAL A 617 -1.88 16.39 36.63
N GLU A 618 -1.86 16.71 37.92
CA GLU A 618 -1.98 15.71 38.97
C GLU A 618 -3.36 15.05 38.94
N ARG A 619 -3.41 13.71 39.10
CA ARG A 619 -4.69 12.98 39.10
C ARG A 619 -5.64 13.50 40.20
N ASP A 620 -5.10 13.91 41.35
CA ASP A 620 -5.85 14.55 42.44
C ASP A 620 -6.41 15.94 42.08
N GLU A 621 -5.76 16.70 41.19
CA GLU A 621 -6.32 17.95 40.69
C GLU A 621 -7.57 17.67 39.84
N MET A 622 -7.46 16.70 38.92
CA MET A 622 -8.57 16.26 38.07
C MET A 622 -9.73 15.73 38.89
N THR A 623 -9.48 14.81 39.83
CA THR A 623 -10.53 14.21 40.68
C THR A 623 -11.28 15.28 41.49
N ARG A 624 -10.57 16.20 42.17
CA ARG A 624 -11.21 17.27 42.95
C ARG A 624 -12.03 18.23 42.07
N TYR A 625 -11.59 18.48 40.84
CA TYR A 625 -12.34 19.32 39.89
C TYR A 625 -13.62 18.63 39.41
N ILE A 626 -13.54 17.33 39.07
CA ILE A 626 -14.69 16.50 38.70
C ILE A 626 -15.72 16.48 39.84
N GLU A 627 -15.30 16.16 41.07
CA GLU A 627 -16.19 16.15 42.24
C GLU A 627 -16.87 17.50 42.47
N ALA A 628 -16.17 18.62 42.27
CA ALA A 628 -16.74 19.95 42.42
C ALA A 628 -17.83 20.22 41.36
N LYS A 629 -17.58 19.88 40.09
CA LYS A 629 -18.57 19.99 39.00
C LYS A 629 -19.79 19.08 39.24
N GLU A 630 -19.58 17.87 39.73
CA GLU A 630 -20.65 16.92 40.06
C GLU A 630 -21.51 17.42 41.24
N LYS A 631 -20.90 18.00 42.28
CA LYS A 631 -21.63 18.67 43.39
C LYS A 631 -22.45 19.88 42.91
N GLU A 632 -22.02 20.55 41.84
CA GLU A 632 -22.78 21.62 41.16
C GLU A 632 -23.85 21.09 40.17
N ASN A 633 -24.08 19.77 40.10
CA ASN A 633 -24.94 19.09 39.12
C ASN A 633 -24.54 19.34 37.64
N LYS A 634 -23.29 19.72 37.36
CA LYS A 634 -22.77 19.89 36.00
C LYS A 634 -22.29 18.54 35.46
N ALA A 635 -23.17 17.88 34.71
CA ALA A 635 -22.88 16.59 34.08
C ALA A 635 -21.71 16.68 33.08
N ALA A 636 -20.91 15.61 33.02
CA ALA A 636 -19.86 15.47 32.01
C ALA A 636 -20.40 15.57 30.58
N GLU A 637 -19.64 16.23 29.71
CA GLU A 637 -19.98 16.36 28.31
C GLU A 637 -19.77 15.02 27.58
N ARG A 638 -20.73 14.61 26.75
CA ARG A 638 -20.79 13.32 26.05
C ARG A 638 -20.59 13.47 24.54
N VAL A 639 -21.14 14.53 23.94
CA VAL A 639 -21.21 14.68 22.48
C VAL A 639 -19.84 14.98 21.88
N SER A 640 -19.07 15.88 22.49
CA SER A 640 -17.71 16.27 22.10
C SER A 640 -16.72 15.12 22.21
N VAL A 641 -16.87 14.26 23.23
CA VAL A 641 -16.08 13.03 23.36
C VAL A 641 -16.41 12.06 22.22
N SER A 642 -17.70 11.81 21.97
CA SER A 642 -18.16 11.04 20.81
C SER A 642 -17.67 11.62 19.46
N GLN A 643 -17.68 12.95 19.30
CA GLN A 643 -17.23 13.62 18.09
C GLN A 643 -15.72 13.49 17.90
N ALA A 644 -14.92 13.65 18.96
CA ALA A 644 -13.46 13.46 18.89
C ALA A 644 -13.09 12.02 18.53
N LEU A 645 -13.78 11.02 19.11
CA LEU A 645 -13.61 9.61 18.72
C LEU A 645 -14.03 9.34 17.26
N LYS A 646 -15.05 10.03 16.75
CA LYS A 646 -15.46 9.95 15.33
C LYS A 646 -14.47 10.63 14.38
N HIS A 647 -13.76 11.66 14.84
CA HIS A 647 -12.74 12.32 14.02
C HIS A 647 -11.56 11.40 13.70
N TYR A 648 -11.22 10.42 14.55
CA TYR A 648 -10.27 9.37 14.17
C TYR A 648 -10.69 8.66 12.87
N VAL A 649 -11.99 8.44 12.63
CA VAL A 649 -12.45 7.79 11.40
C VAL A 649 -12.08 8.62 10.17
N ARG A 650 -12.51 9.89 10.14
CA ARG A 650 -12.28 10.82 9.03
C ARG A 650 -10.78 11.05 8.78
N ASP A 651 -10.04 11.34 9.85
CA ASP A 651 -8.67 11.83 9.75
C ASP A 651 -7.61 10.71 9.78
N TRP A 652 -7.87 9.57 10.43
CA TRP A 652 -6.84 8.56 10.73
C TRP A 652 -7.28 7.11 10.54
N THR A 653 -8.31 6.84 9.74
CA THR A 653 -8.61 5.47 9.27
C THR A 653 -8.70 5.42 7.76
N VAL A 654 -8.51 4.23 7.18
CA VAL A 654 -8.76 3.97 5.75
C VAL A 654 -10.23 4.28 5.39
N SER A 655 -11.19 4.04 6.29
CA SER A 655 -12.61 4.39 6.08
C SER A 655 -12.87 5.89 5.92
N GLY A 656 -11.95 6.75 6.37
CA GLY A 656 -12.02 8.20 6.16
C GLY A 656 -11.48 8.68 4.81
N LEU A 657 -10.76 7.83 4.06
CA LEU A 657 -10.05 8.21 2.83
C LEU A 657 -10.96 8.93 1.84
N ARG A 658 -12.18 8.42 1.64
CA ARG A 658 -13.17 8.98 0.71
C ARG A 658 -13.63 10.39 1.06
N GLU A 659 -13.66 10.76 2.35
CA GLU A 659 -13.93 12.14 2.77
C GLU A 659 -12.71 13.04 2.57
N ARG A 660 -11.50 12.51 2.73
CA ARG A 660 -10.24 13.24 2.53
C ARG A 660 -9.99 13.52 1.05
N ASP A 661 -10.15 12.53 0.17
CA ASP A 661 -10.03 12.69 -1.28
C ASP A 661 -11.08 13.66 -1.86
N ALA A 662 -12.22 13.79 -1.18
CA ALA A 662 -13.25 14.77 -1.50
C ALA A 662 -12.87 16.23 -1.17
N ALA A 663 -11.75 16.50 -0.48
CA ALA A 663 -11.36 17.84 -0.05
C ALA A 663 -9.85 18.14 -0.18
N PHE A 664 -8.98 17.27 0.34
CA PHE A 664 -7.54 17.51 0.48
C PHE A 664 -6.81 17.73 -0.85
N PRO A 665 -7.10 17.01 -1.96
CA PRO A 665 -6.37 17.21 -3.22
C PRO A 665 -6.46 18.64 -3.76
N CYS A 666 -7.60 19.31 -3.60
CA CYS A 666 -7.76 20.71 -3.98
C CYS A 666 -6.86 21.64 -3.15
N ILE A 667 -6.81 21.43 -1.83
CA ILE A 667 -5.99 22.22 -0.91
C ILE A 667 -4.49 21.99 -1.19
N ILE A 668 -4.09 20.74 -1.31
CA ILE A 668 -2.70 20.32 -1.58
C ILE A 668 -2.22 20.92 -2.90
N GLN A 669 -2.97 20.71 -4.00
CA GLN A 669 -2.60 21.25 -5.31
C GLN A 669 -2.59 22.79 -5.33
N SER A 670 -3.44 23.45 -4.54
CA SER A 670 -3.37 24.90 -4.37
C SER A 670 -2.05 25.34 -3.73
N LEU A 671 -1.59 24.65 -2.69
CA LEU A 671 -0.28 24.94 -2.08
C LEU A 671 0.87 24.64 -3.03
N GLU A 672 0.84 23.54 -3.78
CA GLU A 672 1.87 23.20 -4.75
C GLU A 672 1.92 24.17 -5.94
N GLN A 673 0.77 24.63 -6.44
CA GLN A 673 0.68 25.61 -7.53
C GLN A 673 1.31 26.96 -7.15
N TYR A 674 1.14 27.40 -5.90
CA TYR A 674 1.65 28.69 -5.42
C TYR A 674 3.02 28.61 -4.72
N PHE A 675 3.46 27.41 -4.33
CA PHE A 675 4.80 27.14 -3.78
C PHE A 675 5.47 25.93 -4.46
N PRO A 676 5.77 26.01 -5.78
CA PRO A 676 6.48 24.94 -6.49
C PRO A 676 7.94 24.82 -6.02
N ASP A 677 8.63 25.95 -5.87
CA ASP A 677 10.05 26.02 -5.50
C ASP A 677 10.24 26.04 -3.97
N ARG A 678 10.00 24.88 -3.32
CA ARG A 678 10.00 24.72 -1.85
C ARG A 678 11.23 24.03 -1.26
N SER A 679 12.34 23.99 -2.00
CA SER A 679 13.54 23.18 -1.69
C SER A 679 14.36 23.61 -0.45
N GLN A 680 14.07 24.75 0.17
CA GLN A 680 14.81 25.25 1.36
C GLN A 680 14.04 25.17 2.69
N GLY A 681 12.76 24.77 2.71
CA GLY A 681 12.01 24.54 3.95
C GLY A 681 11.37 25.77 4.61
N ASP A 682 11.38 26.92 3.93
CA ASP A 682 11.04 28.22 4.51
C ASP A 682 9.56 28.62 4.49
N VAL A 683 8.66 27.81 3.89
CA VAL A 683 7.26 28.23 3.65
C VAL A 683 6.36 27.93 4.84
N LYS A 684 5.93 28.95 5.59
CA LYS A 684 5.13 28.83 6.81
C LYS A 684 3.64 28.71 6.52
N VAL A 685 3.05 27.59 6.94
CA VAL A 685 1.63 27.28 6.72
C VAL A 685 0.88 27.17 8.06
N LEU A 686 -0.20 27.94 8.20
CA LEU A 686 -1.13 27.84 9.34
C LEU A 686 -2.45 27.15 8.95
N LEU A 687 -2.84 26.13 9.69
CA LEU A 687 -4.13 25.43 9.54
C LEU A 687 -4.98 25.56 10.81
N PRO A 688 -5.87 26.56 10.92
CA PRO A 688 -6.78 26.70 12.04
C PRO A 688 -8.02 25.80 11.90
N GLY A 689 -8.56 25.34 13.03
CA GLY A 689 -9.64 24.35 13.05
C GLY A 689 -9.16 22.96 12.63
N ALA A 690 -7.96 22.58 13.06
CA ALA A 690 -7.29 21.39 12.55
C ALA A 690 -7.95 20.05 12.95
N GLY A 691 -8.91 20.04 13.88
CA GLY A 691 -9.54 18.81 14.36
C GLY A 691 -8.53 17.90 15.03
N VAL A 692 -8.37 16.67 14.53
CA VAL A 692 -7.29 15.76 14.97
C VAL A 692 -6.10 15.76 13.99
N GLY A 693 -5.92 16.85 13.24
CA GLY A 693 -4.64 17.29 12.70
C GLY A 693 -4.20 16.72 11.35
N ARG A 694 -4.95 15.78 10.75
CA ARG A 694 -4.49 15.00 9.58
C ARG A 694 -4.06 15.88 8.41
N LEU A 695 -4.83 16.91 8.04
CA LEU A 695 -4.48 17.78 6.91
C LEU A 695 -3.13 18.49 7.09
N GLY A 696 -2.75 18.84 8.32
CA GLY A 696 -1.43 19.41 8.61
C GLY A 696 -0.30 18.40 8.32
N HIS A 697 -0.51 17.13 8.68
CA HIS A 697 0.43 16.06 8.37
C HIS A 697 0.49 15.75 6.86
N GLU A 698 -0.60 15.91 6.11
CA GLU A 698 -0.58 15.80 4.63
C GLU A 698 0.22 16.93 4.00
N VAL A 699 0.04 18.18 4.45
CA VAL A 699 0.84 19.33 3.96
C VAL A 699 2.32 19.16 4.30
N ALA A 700 2.65 18.67 5.50
CA ALA A 700 4.05 18.43 5.89
C ALA A 700 4.72 17.34 5.02
N ALA A 701 3.97 16.33 4.58
CA ALA A 701 4.47 15.26 3.74
C ALA A 701 4.85 15.70 2.31
N LEU A 702 4.41 16.88 1.85
CA LEU A 702 4.80 17.46 0.56
C LEU A 702 6.26 17.94 0.52
N GLY A 703 6.93 18.00 1.68
CA GLY A 703 8.25 18.59 1.87
C GLY A 703 8.26 20.11 1.74
N GLY A 704 9.24 20.78 2.35
CA GLY A 704 9.46 22.22 2.16
C GLY A 704 8.54 23.18 2.94
N PHE A 705 7.55 22.67 3.67
CA PHE A 705 6.61 23.47 4.46
C PHE A 705 6.89 23.43 5.97
N GLU A 706 6.91 24.61 6.59
CA GLU A 706 6.92 24.77 8.04
C GLU A 706 5.46 24.78 8.57
N VAL A 707 4.95 23.62 9.00
CA VAL A 707 3.53 23.45 9.32
C VAL A 707 3.20 23.74 10.79
N THR A 708 2.20 24.61 10.99
CA THR A 708 1.53 24.87 12.27
C THR A 708 0.04 24.58 12.16
N THR A 709 -0.48 23.75 13.05
CA THR A 709 -1.93 23.54 13.22
C THR A 709 -2.43 24.33 14.42
N ASN A 710 -3.71 24.72 14.40
CA ASN A 710 -4.37 25.33 15.54
C ASN A 710 -5.73 24.68 15.80
N GLU A 711 -5.98 24.34 17.06
CA GLU A 711 -7.25 23.80 17.52
C GLU A 711 -7.62 24.39 18.88
N TRP A 712 -8.90 24.69 19.05
CA TRP A 712 -9.48 25.31 20.25
C TRP A 712 -10.11 24.26 21.17
N SER A 713 -10.68 23.20 20.61
CA SER A 713 -11.39 22.16 21.33
C SER A 713 -10.43 21.26 22.10
N MET A 714 -10.46 21.36 23.42
CA MET A 714 -9.67 20.48 24.29
C MET A 714 -10.01 19.00 24.05
N TYR A 715 -11.24 18.66 23.65
CA TYR A 715 -11.59 17.28 23.28
C TYR A 715 -10.80 16.78 22.06
N MET A 716 -10.65 17.63 21.03
CA MET A 716 -9.83 17.30 19.86
C MET A 716 -8.34 17.27 20.20
N ASN A 717 -7.86 18.22 21.00
CA ASN A 717 -6.48 18.26 21.46
C ASN A 717 -6.11 16.98 22.23
N LEU A 718 -6.97 16.50 23.13
CA LEU A 718 -6.73 15.25 23.86
C LEU A 718 -6.64 14.03 22.92
N ALA A 719 -7.52 13.95 21.92
CA ALA A 719 -7.46 12.90 20.90
C ALA A 719 -6.18 13.01 20.03
N TYR A 720 -5.74 14.22 19.69
CA TYR A 720 -4.50 14.44 18.94
C TYR A 720 -3.24 14.11 19.75
N ARG A 721 -3.14 14.53 21.03
CA ARG A 721 -2.01 14.17 21.90
C ARG A 721 -1.90 12.66 22.13
N PHE A 722 -3.03 11.94 22.11
CA PHE A 722 -3.02 10.48 22.12
C PHE A 722 -2.36 9.89 20.87
N LEU A 723 -2.62 10.45 19.68
CA LEU A 723 -1.97 10.03 18.43
C LEU A 723 -0.46 10.29 18.42
N GLU A 724 -0.01 11.46 18.94
CA GLU A 724 1.42 11.76 19.07
C GLU A 724 2.14 10.78 20.01
N LYS A 725 1.48 10.34 21.09
CA LYS A 725 2.01 9.32 22.02
C LYS A 725 1.90 7.88 21.48
N HIS A 726 0.96 7.60 20.58
CA HIS A 726 0.72 6.28 20.00
C HIS A 726 0.76 6.33 18.46
N PRO A 727 1.90 6.73 17.85
CA PRO A 727 2.00 7.06 16.43
C PRO A 727 1.98 5.85 15.48
N ARG A 728 1.77 4.63 16.00
CA ARG A 728 1.95 3.37 15.27
C ARG A 728 0.70 3.00 14.47
N VAL A 729 0.90 2.62 13.21
CA VAL A 729 -0.18 2.24 12.30
C VAL A 729 -1.00 1.08 12.88
N GLY A 730 -2.33 1.22 12.88
CA GLY A 730 -3.28 0.20 13.29
C GLY A 730 -3.21 -0.22 14.77
N SER A 731 -2.40 0.42 15.62
CA SER A 731 -2.17 -0.06 17.00
C SER A 731 -3.32 0.21 17.96
N ASN A 732 -4.32 0.99 17.55
CA ASN A 732 -5.47 1.39 18.37
C ASN A 732 -6.75 1.08 17.61
N ASN A 733 -7.84 0.79 18.33
CA ASN A 733 -9.15 0.52 17.76
C ASN A 733 -10.24 1.32 18.48
N VAL A 734 -11.26 1.75 17.74
CA VAL A 734 -12.43 2.44 18.29
C VAL A 734 -13.70 1.91 17.63
N HIS A 735 -14.80 1.85 18.37
CA HIS A 735 -16.14 1.53 17.89
C HIS A 735 -16.98 2.82 17.82
N PRO A 736 -16.83 3.66 16.77
CA PRO A 736 -17.29 5.05 16.77
C PRO A 736 -18.79 5.19 16.53
N PHE A 737 -19.49 4.12 16.13
CA PHE A 737 -20.88 4.17 15.66
C PHE A 737 -21.91 3.65 16.68
N ILE A 738 -21.48 3.14 17.83
CA ILE A 738 -22.36 2.51 18.85
C ILE A 738 -23.23 3.50 19.64
N ASP A 739 -22.96 4.80 19.53
CA ASP A 739 -23.65 5.89 20.25
C ASP A 739 -24.87 6.46 19.51
N GLY A 740 -25.09 6.06 18.26
CA GLY A 740 -26.23 6.41 17.42
C GLY A 740 -26.88 5.15 16.83
N TRP A 741 -28.20 5.03 16.92
CA TRP A 741 -28.91 3.79 16.53
C TRP A 741 -29.70 3.91 15.23
N SER A 742 -29.70 5.09 14.62
CA SER A 742 -30.42 5.41 13.39
C SER A 742 -29.52 5.26 12.17
N HIS A 743 -30.12 5.01 11.01
CA HIS A 743 -29.44 4.96 9.71
C HIS A 743 -28.35 3.87 9.55
N HIS A 744 -28.38 2.80 10.33
CA HIS A 744 -27.54 1.62 10.08
C HIS A 744 -28.24 0.64 9.14
N ALA A 745 -27.55 0.25 8.05
CA ALA A 745 -28.03 -0.79 7.14
C ALA A 745 -28.02 -2.18 7.80
N SER A 746 -27.09 -2.44 8.72
CA SER A 746 -26.99 -3.69 9.47
C SER A 746 -26.50 -3.46 10.91
N THR A 747 -26.78 -4.40 11.80
CA THR A 747 -26.25 -4.38 13.18
C THR A 747 -24.72 -4.52 13.19
N ALA A 748 -24.14 -5.23 12.22
CA ALA A 748 -22.69 -5.36 12.07
C ALA A 748 -22.02 -4.02 11.71
N ASP A 749 -22.67 -3.19 10.88
CA ASP A 749 -22.19 -1.84 10.56
C ASP A 749 -22.04 -0.97 11.82
N MET A 750 -23.09 -0.95 12.64
CA MET A 750 -23.15 -0.22 13.92
C MET A 750 -22.12 -0.73 14.94
N PHE A 751 -21.81 -2.03 14.95
CA PHE A 751 -20.83 -2.65 15.86
C PHE A 751 -19.38 -2.54 15.40
N ARG A 752 -19.11 -2.14 14.15
CA ARG A 752 -17.78 -2.14 13.55
C ARG A 752 -16.75 -1.37 14.39
N GLY A 753 -15.63 -2.02 14.67
CA GLY A 753 -14.40 -1.37 15.11
C GLY A 753 -13.61 -0.85 13.90
N VAL A 754 -12.89 0.26 14.06
CA VAL A 754 -11.96 0.78 13.06
C VAL A 754 -10.58 1.00 13.70
N ALA A 755 -9.56 0.45 13.06
CA ALA A 755 -8.18 0.56 13.50
C ALA A 755 -7.54 1.89 13.05
N PHE A 756 -6.76 2.52 13.92
CA PHE A 756 -6.14 3.82 13.69
C PHE A 756 -4.81 3.97 14.47
N PRO A 757 -3.90 4.88 14.05
CA PRO A 757 -3.92 5.60 12.78
C PRO A 757 -3.68 4.71 11.54
N ASP A 758 -4.10 5.14 10.36
CA ASP A 758 -3.87 4.48 9.06
C ASP A 758 -2.48 4.76 8.47
N ARG A 759 -1.71 5.67 9.10
CA ARG A 759 -0.32 5.98 8.75
C ARG A 759 0.46 6.50 9.96
N PRO A 760 1.79 6.51 9.95
CA PRO A 760 2.57 7.03 11.08
C PRO A 760 2.27 8.51 11.38
N VAL A 761 2.30 8.87 12.67
CA VAL A 761 2.12 10.25 13.15
C VAL A 761 3.48 10.83 13.50
N ASN A 762 3.97 11.80 12.71
CA ASN A 762 5.26 12.45 12.97
C ASN A 762 5.05 13.75 13.75
N ALA A 763 5.12 13.69 15.09
CA ALA A 763 4.95 14.83 15.99
C ALA A 763 5.99 15.96 15.77
N SER A 764 7.07 15.70 15.05
CA SER A 764 8.13 16.69 14.76
C SER A 764 7.87 17.48 13.48
N ALA A 765 7.06 16.94 12.57
CA ALA A 765 6.72 17.56 11.28
C ALA A 765 5.63 18.65 11.41
N VAL A 766 4.75 18.55 12.41
CA VAL A 766 3.61 19.45 12.61
C VAL A 766 3.57 19.94 14.05
N VAL A 767 3.44 21.25 14.26
CA VAL A 767 3.30 21.82 15.62
C VAL A 767 1.89 22.30 15.87
N LEU A 768 1.22 21.70 16.86
CA LEU A 768 -0.11 22.13 17.33
C LEU A 768 -0.01 23.27 18.35
N VAL A 769 -0.56 24.43 17.99
CA VAL A 769 -0.80 25.57 18.88
C VAL A 769 -2.22 25.52 19.42
N GLU A 770 -2.37 25.26 20.72
CA GLU A 770 -3.68 25.17 21.35
C GLU A 770 -4.17 26.53 21.84
N GLY A 771 -5.34 26.96 21.36
CA GLY A 771 -5.92 28.27 21.68
C GLY A 771 -6.96 28.75 20.66
N ASP A 772 -7.65 29.84 20.98
CA ASP A 772 -8.62 30.47 20.07
C ASP A 772 -7.83 31.16 18.96
N PHE A 773 -8.10 30.78 17.70
CA PHE A 773 -7.45 31.31 16.51
C PHE A 773 -7.27 32.83 16.53
N THR A 774 -8.30 33.58 16.96
CA THR A 774 -8.30 35.06 17.00
C THR A 774 -7.40 35.66 18.08
N THR A 775 -6.83 34.84 18.96
CA THR A 775 -5.99 35.31 20.08
C THR A 775 -4.67 34.55 20.28
N ALA A 776 -4.58 33.30 19.84
CA ALA A 776 -3.40 32.44 20.01
C ALA A 776 -2.15 33.00 19.32
N PHE A 777 -2.33 33.69 18.18
CA PHE A 777 -1.25 34.22 17.34
C PHE A 777 -1.04 35.74 17.50
N LYS A 778 -1.54 36.35 18.59
CA LYS A 778 -1.38 37.80 18.84
C LYS A 778 0.10 38.21 18.80
N GLY A 779 0.40 39.20 17.97
CA GLY A 779 1.76 39.71 17.75
C GLY A 779 2.52 39.06 16.58
N GLN A 780 1.98 38.01 15.96
CA GLN A 780 2.59 37.31 14.81
C GLN A 780 2.10 37.89 13.46
N ASN A 781 1.98 39.21 13.36
CA ASN A 781 1.49 39.86 12.15
C ASN A 781 2.48 39.64 10.99
N GLY A 782 1.97 39.18 9.84
CA GLY A 782 2.79 38.89 8.67
C GLY A 782 3.74 37.70 8.83
N HIS A 783 3.47 36.77 9.74
CA HIS A 783 4.35 35.63 10.02
C HIS A 783 4.22 34.46 9.03
N PHE A 784 3.02 34.26 8.44
CA PHE A 784 2.73 33.09 7.61
C PHE A 784 2.70 33.42 6.11
N ASP A 785 3.20 32.48 5.31
CA ASP A 785 3.15 32.49 3.84
C ASP A 785 1.79 32.04 3.32
N ALA A 786 1.22 31.02 3.97
CA ALA A 786 -0.05 30.44 3.62
C ALA A 786 -0.93 30.21 4.86
N LEU A 787 -2.24 30.34 4.70
CA LEU A 787 -3.23 29.99 5.70
C LEU A 787 -4.32 29.15 5.03
N VAL A 788 -4.66 28.01 5.63
CA VAL A 788 -5.54 26.99 5.05
C VAL A 788 -6.75 26.76 5.96
N THR A 789 -7.93 27.23 5.56
CA THR A 789 -9.18 26.99 6.30
C THR A 789 -9.98 25.86 5.67
N HIS A 790 -10.19 24.78 6.41
CA HIS A 790 -10.91 23.59 5.95
C HIS A 790 -12.09 23.30 6.86
N PHE A 791 -13.33 23.47 6.37
CA PHE A 791 -14.57 23.37 7.19
C PHE A 791 -14.50 24.18 8.50
N PHE A 792 -13.95 25.41 8.43
CA PHE A 792 -13.60 26.20 9.62
C PHE A 792 -14.28 27.57 9.72
N ILE A 793 -14.42 28.33 8.63
CA ILE A 793 -14.80 29.75 8.72
C ILE A 793 -16.23 29.97 9.23
N ASP A 794 -17.13 29.02 8.98
CA ASP A 794 -18.52 28.99 9.42
C ASP A 794 -18.69 28.64 10.92
N THR A 795 -17.62 28.18 11.57
CA THR A 795 -17.57 28.04 13.04
C THR A 795 -17.47 29.38 13.78
N ALA A 796 -17.17 30.48 13.07
CA ALA A 796 -16.92 31.78 13.66
C ALA A 796 -18.16 32.37 14.35
N ARG A 797 -18.04 32.68 15.65
CA ARG A 797 -19.04 33.53 16.33
C ARG A 797 -19.05 34.96 15.76
N ASN A 798 -17.89 35.47 15.35
CA ASN A 798 -17.77 36.71 14.59
C ASN A 798 -16.86 36.48 13.39
N LEU A 799 -17.44 36.27 12.21
CA LEU A 799 -16.71 36.00 10.98
C LEU A 799 -15.71 37.12 10.63
N MET A 800 -16.04 38.38 10.94
CA MET A 800 -15.13 39.52 10.74
C MET A 800 -13.82 39.36 11.52
N SER A 801 -13.87 38.84 12.75
CA SER A 801 -12.65 38.61 13.53
C SER A 801 -11.78 37.48 12.96
N TYR A 802 -12.36 36.52 12.23
CA TYR A 802 -11.57 35.54 11.47
C TYR A 802 -10.90 36.23 10.28
N PHE A 803 -11.62 37.04 9.50
CA PHE A 803 -11.03 37.77 8.36
C PHE A 803 -9.92 38.74 8.81
N GLU A 804 -10.11 39.49 9.89
CA GLU A 804 -9.10 40.35 10.51
C GLU A 804 -7.86 39.56 10.94
N THR A 805 -8.05 38.38 11.53
CA THR A 805 -6.95 37.51 11.97
C THR A 805 -6.20 36.91 10.78
N ILE A 806 -6.90 36.36 9.79
CA ILE A 806 -6.30 35.82 8.55
C ILE A 806 -5.50 36.90 7.83
N HIS A 807 -6.09 38.09 7.65
CA HIS A 807 -5.41 39.23 7.05
C HIS A 807 -4.20 39.70 7.89
N GLY A 808 -4.31 39.74 9.21
CA GLY A 808 -3.21 40.13 10.10
C GLY A 808 -2.01 39.18 10.04
N LEU A 809 -2.27 37.87 10.09
CA LEU A 809 -1.25 36.82 10.16
C LEU A 809 -0.52 36.56 8.83
N LEU A 810 -1.19 36.73 7.69
CA LEU A 810 -0.55 36.57 6.38
C LEU A 810 0.43 37.71 6.08
N ARG A 811 1.61 37.35 5.54
CA ARG A 811 2.54 38.35 4.98
C ARG A 811 1.95 38.99 3.71
N LYS A 812 2.52 40.13 3.31
CA LYS A 812 2.19 40.75 2.02
C LYS A 812 2.52 39.77 0.88
N GLY A 813 1.58 39.54 -0.03
CA GLY A 813 1.69 38.54 -1.09
C GLY A 813 1.44 37.09 -0.66
N GLY A 814 1.27 36.82 0.65
CA GLY A 814 0.88 35.50 1.15
C GLY A 814 -0.56 35.13 0.75
N ILE A 815 -0.87 33.83 0.81
CA ILE A 815 -2.14 33.28 0.32
C ILE A 815 -3.05 32.72 1.41
N TRP A 816 -4.35 32.82 1.21
CA TRP A 816 -5.38 32.14 1.97
C TRP A 816 -6.07 31.13 1.06
N VAL A 817 -5.98 29.84 1.39
CA VAL A 817 -6.70 28.75 0.75
C VAL A 817 -7.90 28.39 1.62
N ASN A 818 -9.10 28.29 1.05
CA ASN A 818 -10.28 27.80 1.75
C ASN A 818 -10.89 26.60 1.02
N LEU A 819 -11.47 25.68 1.80
CA LEU A 819 -12.49 24.74 1.32
C LEU A 819 -13.48 24.44 2.45
N GLY A 820 -14.75 24.79 2.25
CA GLY A 820 -15.80 24.46 3.22
C GLY A 820 -17.19 24.98 2.84
N PRO A 821 -18.23 24.54 3.56
CA PRO A 821 -19.57 25.13 3.46
C PRO A 821 -19.63 26.50 4.18
N LEU A 822 -20.83 27.08 4.17
CA LEU A 822 -21.20 28.25 5.00
C LEU A 822 -22.30 27.84 5.99
N LEU A 823 -22.07 26.76 6.76
CA LEU A 823 -23.03 26.22 7.72
C LEU A 823 -22.87 26.92 9.08
N TYR A 824 -23.39 28.14 9.19
CA TYR A 824 -23.29 28.91 10.43
C TYR A 824 -24.03 28.24 11.60
N GLY A 825 -23.38 28.23 12.77
CA GLY A 825 -23.93 27.66 14.01
C GLY A 825 -25.07 28.46 14.66
N THR A 826 -25.40 28.13 15.90
CA THR A 826 -26.58 28.67 16.63
C THR A 826 -26.40 30.04 17.29
N GLY A 827 -25.32 30.78 17.00
CA GLY A 827 -25.10 32.12 17.58
C GLY A 827 -24.07 33.03 16.91
N PRO A 828 -23.91 33.06 15.56
CA PRO A 828 -23.06 34.02 14.87
C PRO A 828 -23.61 35.45 15.03
N TYR A 829 -22.70 36.43 15.11
CA TYR A 829 -23.05 37.86 15.08
C TYR A 829 -23.35 38.37 13.67
N VAL A 830 -22.74 37.76 12.66
CA VAL A 830 -22.90 38.07 11.24
C VAL A 830 -22.91 36.74 10.48
N GLN A 831 -23.86 36.59 9.56
CA GLN A 831 -23.91 35.51 8.59
C GLN A 831 -23.85 36.18 7.22
N LEU A 832 -22.89 35.78 6.38
CA LEU A 832 -22.70 36.32 5.03
C LEU A 832 -22.97 35.23 4.00
N SER A 833 -23.62 35.60 2.91
CA SER A 833 -23.63 34.84 1.66
C SER A 833 -22.24 34.83 1.00
N LEU A 834 -22.05 33.98 -0.01
CA LEU A 834 -20.74 33.83 -0.67
C LEU A 834 -20.31 35.11 -1.39
N ASP A 835 -21.24 35.78 -2.08
CA ASP A 835 -21.02 37.06 -2.75
C ASP A 835 -20.75 38.20 -1.76
N GLU A 836 -21.42 38.23 -0.61
CA GLU A 836 -21.08 39.16 0.48
C GLU A 836 -19.68 38.88 1.05
N ILE A 837 -19.26 37.63 1.20
CA ILE A 837 -17.88 37.28 1.60
C ILE A 837 -16.89 37.82 0.57
N ILE A 838 -17.12 37.58 -0.74
CA ILE A 838 -16.28 38.10 -1.83
C ILE A 838 -16.17 39.63 -1.76
N ALA A 839 -17.28 40.34 -1.59
CA ALA A 839 -17.29 41.80 -1.49
C ALA A 839 -16.52 42.31 -0.25
N VAL A 840 -16.74 41.71 0.92
CA VAL A 840 -16.11 42.11 2.19
C VAL A 840 -14.61 41.86 2.17
N VAL A 841 -14.15 40.68 1.77
CA VAL A 841 -12.71 40.35 1.79
C VAL A 841 -11.92 41.12 0.73
N ASN A 842 -12.52 41.41 -0.44
CA ASN A 842 -11.93 42.32 -1.43
C ASN A 842 -11.77 43.73 -0.86
N ALA A 843 -12.77 44.25 -0.13
CA ALA A 843 -12.69 45.54 0.56
C ALA A 843 -11.66 45.55 1.70
N MET A 844 -11.39 44.39 2.32
CA MET A 844 -10.33 44.20 3.33
C MET A 844 -8.92 44.04 2.72
N GLY A 845 -8.76 44.11 1.40
CA GLY A 845 -7.45 44.09 0.75
C GLY A 845 -6.97 42.71 0.26
N PHE A 846 -7.87 41.72 0.16
CA PHE A 846 -7.58 40.49 -0.58
C PHE A 846 -7.79 40.66 -2.10
N GLU A 847 -7.24 39.70 -2.86
CA GLU A 847 -7.43 39.49 -4.29
C GLU A 847 -7.71 38.00 -4.53
N PHE A 848 -8.82 37.64 -5.18
CA PHE A 848 -9.03 36.26 -5.59
C PHE A 848 -8.07 35.89 -6.73
N VAL A 849 -7.44 34.72 -6.63
CA VAL A 849 -6.51 34.17 -7.62
C VAL A 849 -6.93 32.74 -8.00
N ASP A 850 -6.43 32.24 -9.12
CA ASP A 850 -6.96 31.02 -9.72
C ASP A 850 -6.66 29.78 -8.86
N ALA A 851 -7.72 29.09 -8.42
CA ALA A 851 -7.64 27.79 -7.78
C ALA A 851 -7.57 26.67 -8.84
N PRO A 852 -6.89 25.54 -8.57
CA PRO A 852 -6.84 24.36 -9.44
C PRO A 852 -8.23 23.90 -9.89
N GLU A 853 -8.33 23.31 -11.09
CA GLU A 853 -9.60 22.75 -11.59
C GLU A 853 -10.13 21.60 -10.72
N SER A 854 -9.25 20.90 -10.00
CA SER A 854 -9.62 19.89 -9.00
C SER A 854 -10.42 20.46 -7.81
N CYS A 855 -10.47 21.78 -7.63
CA CYS A 855 -11.33 22.43 -6.65
C CYS A 855 -12.79 22.55 -7.10
N GLY A 856 -13.14 22.16 -8.33
CA GLY A 856 -14.50 22.08 -8.84
C GLY A 856 -14.84 23.10 -9.93
N GLU A 857 -16.11 23.15 -10.33
CA GLU A 857 -16.63 24.12 -11.31
C GLU A 857 -16.68 25.53 -10.71
N LEU A 858 -16.67 26.57 -11.54
CA LEU A 858 -16.82 27.95 -11.05
C LEU A 858 -18.23 28.18 -10.49
N THR A 859 -18.33 28.72 -9.27
CA THR A 859 -19.62 29.01 -8.63
C THR A 859 -20.31 30.23 -9.25
N PHE A 860 -19.52 31.20 -9.72
CA PHE A 860 -20.00 32.33 -10.53
C PHE A 860 -19.08 32.47 -11.76
N ALA A 861 -19.65 32.86 -12.91
CA ALA A 861 -18.91 32.89 -14.17
C ALA A 861 -17.72 33.88 -14.19
N ASP A 862 -17.85 34.99 -13.48
CA ASP A 862 -16.88 36.10 -13.47
C ASP A 862 -15.99 36.14 -12.21
N GLU A 863 -16.16 35.20 -11.27
CA GLU A 863 -15.40 35.14 -10.00
C GLU A 863 -14.50 33.91 -9.93
N LYS A 864 -13.36 34.01 -9.26
CA LYS A 864 -12.39 32.91 -9.12
C LYS A 864 -12.69 31.98 -7.93
N VAL A 865 -13.98 31.71 -7.70
CA VAL A 865 -14.47 30.81 -6.64
C VAL A 865 -15.04 29.56 -7.27
N ARG A 866 -14.63 28.39 -6.77
CA ARG A 866 -15.04 27.07 -7.24
C ARG A 866 -15.92 26.35 -6.22
N GLY A 867 -16.80 25.49 -6.71
CA GLY A 867 -17.69 24.65 -5.89
C GLY A 867 -17.53 23.17 -6.21
N ARG A 868 -17.45 22.32 -5.18
CA ARG A 868 -17.45 20.85 -5.31
C ARG A 868 -18.23 20.16 -4.20
N GLU A 869 -18.75 18.96 -4.47
CA GLU A 869 -19.30 18.12 -3.41
C GLU A 869 -18.17 17.68 -2.47
N ALA A 870 -18.34 17.91 -1.16
CA ALA A 870 -17.48 17.42 -0.09
C ALA A 870 -18.33 16.73 0.98
N VAL A 871 -17.92 15.53 1.39
CA VAL A 871 -18.64 14.69 2.36
C VAL A 871 -18.10 14.93 3.78
N TYR A 872 -19.01 14.92 4.76
CA TYR A 872 -18.67 14.99 6.19
C TYR A 872 -19.73 14.19 6.97
N GLY A 873 -19.48 12.89 7.16
CA GLY A 873 -20.45 11.95 7.72
C GLY A 873 -19.89 10.87 8.64
N PHE A 874 -18.58 10.63 8.65
CA PHE A 874 -17.86 9.60 9.42
C PHE A 874 -18.22 8.14 9.10
N ASN A 875 -19.42 7.83 8.62
CA ASN A 875 -19.84 6.49 8.20
C ASN A 875 -20.39 6.50 6.76
N GLU A 876 -19.58 6.09 5.78
CA GLU A 876 -20.04 5.95 4.39
C GLU A 876 -21.10 4.84 4.18
N ARG A 877 -21.23 3.92 5.14
CA ARG A 877 -22.19 2.80 5.11
C ARG A 877 -23.55 3.16 5.73
N ALA A 878 -23.69 4.38 6.25
CA ALA A 878 -24.96 4.84 6.80
C ALA A 878 -26.01 5.03 5.69
N LEU A 879 -27.27 4.77 6.03
CA LEU A 879 -28.46 5.07 5.21
C LEU A 879 -28.76 6.59 5.13
N VAL A 880 -27.79 7.44 5.49
CA VAL A 880 -27.84 8.90 5.37
C VAL A 880 -26.45 9.40 4.96
N LYS A 881 -26.39 10.27 3.96
CA LYS A 881 -25.15 10.89 3.47
C LYS A 881 -25.25 12.41 3.69
N ASN A 882 -24.39 12.95 4.56
CA ASN A 882 -24.24 14.38 4.72
C ASN A 882 -23.14 14.87 3.76
N ALA A 883 -23.53 15.64 2.76
CA ALA A 883 -22.62 16.22 1.76
C ALA A 883 -22.98 17.69 1.54
N TYR A 884 -21.96 18.48 1.18
CA TYR A 884 -22.05 19.92 1.01
C TYR A 884 -21.46 20.31 -0.34
N ASN A 885 -22.08 21.28 -1.01
CA ASN A 885 -21.42 21.99 -2.11
C ASN A 885 -20.43 22.99 -1.50
N ALA A 886 -19.29 22.47 -1.04
CA ALA A 886 -18.23 23.24 -0.41
C ALA A 886 -17.63 24.23 -1.40
N GLN A 887 -17.40 25.44 -0.91
CA GLN A 887 -16.85 26.55 -1.68
C GLN A 887 -15.35 26.62 -1.43
N SER A 888 -14.59 26.72 -2.51
CA SER A 888 -13.14 26.78 -2.49
C SER A 888 -12.61 27.97 -3.27
N TRP A 889 -11.59 28.61 -2.71
CA TRP A 889 -10.93 29.76 -3.28
C TRP A 889 -9.48 29.82 -2.82
N VAL A 890 -8.67 30.51 -3.60
CA VAL A 890 -7.37 31.01 -3.17
C VAL A 890 -7.42 32.53 -3.25
N MET A 891 -7.05 33.21 -2.17
CA MET A 891 -6.88 34.66 -2.15
C MET A 891 -5.43 35.02 -1.87
N ARG A 892 -4.96 36.13 -2.44
CA ARG A 892 -3.68 36.76 -2.11
C ARG A 892 -3.91 38.05 -1.33
N LYS A 893 -3.09 38.31 -0.31
CA LYS A 893 -3.07 39.59 0.40
C LYS A 893 -2.27 40.64 -0.39
N LYS A 894 -2.88 41.79 -0.69
CA LYS A 894 -2.32 42.87 -1.54
C LYS A 894 -1.16 43.64 -0.92
#